data_AF-A0A8B7NL00-F1
#
_entry.id   AF-A0A8B7NL00-F1
#
_cell.length_a   1.000
_cell.length_b   1.000
_cell.length_c   1.000
_cell.angle_alpha   90.00
_cell.angle_beta   90.00
_cell.angle_gamma   90.00
#
_symmetry.space_group_name_H-M   'P 1'
#
loop_
_entity.id
_entity.type
_entity.pdbx_description
1 polymer ?
#
loop_
_entity_poly.entity_id
_entity_poly.type
_entity_poly.pdbx_seq_one_letter_code
_entity_poly.pdbx_strand_id
1 'polypeptide(L)'
;MYGEIVAGIDFGSKNARSCVVVRGETKVVAAGSGARHTPLVVVFTEEDEPLVGEAALVAHDADPQLELVEVMRLLDDTYGLPWKTKDSQGSILIEVEAGENKRRHSRTWVQLMTLVLLKIKEDMEASAGSEVKKVVLSVASSVLDVHKAQLAQSSNAAGLSVLGIIDRAVAVGYGYNLQKKTSKKQSVFVFRYGSQYLEVSIISFKDGVFSVLSSEMYPIPSMDDIMTKHFLSEISRQHGLNMSTNKLAMHKLLQACRELKHSLSFSEHEELVVPSTTASADFKFSLSRTRLDELNKTLYAKIPSSVQNALESADMKAADIDEVILCGGSCRVPKVEVLVRDCFKDTPIRSDVDVALVGAMGAARYATLAALRALSESRDLTPLQLLVKEAVLARSVAPHQPAETRNVVPKTRDNRKMVVEAQTEPAIGIDLGTTNSCVAVVRNGKVEVIANDIGSRITPSYVAFTDEDCLVGAAAKAQAVNNSRNTVFDVKRLIGRKFLDVDTPENTRMWPFKVVDEGGVPKVQVLHKKTIKTLSSEELSAMILRKMKSVAETFVGSVVRNAVITVPAYFKDSQRQATLDAGKIAGLNVLAIINEPTAAALAFGVEKAAKERRHVLIFDLGGGTFDVAVVAIEDKNFEVLAVNGNNSLGGRDFDDRLVQHFIGEFKKKHGADLASDDKAKTKLRLACEKVKIDLSVSVKSRLQIVALHNGIDFISNISRVRFELLCSDLFLQTLVPVKRVLLDAGLDASAVDEVVLVGGSTRIPKIQELLQKHFQGKKLNKSIDPDHAVAYGAALQADVLARDSRDRAINLVDVCPMTIGVAEFGIFMSPLIYRNTRIPTKKTSYYSTANDFQQALTIAIYEGDNKLCIENNLLGQFKLCGIENAEQGRPNIELTCAIDKNGILKVSAKDKSTGSRQSIHITSLKGRLEKSDIDRCMAEASSYGNEDKQLRLIARASLERYCLQMKNVVEDKLCCLRSLIDQALLRDIDTALTATMAWLDDNEGLVASEFDLKRAELEKRCAGLL
;
A
#
# COMPACT_ATOMS: atom_id res chain seq x y z
N MET A 1 -5.49 51.93 11.14
CA MET A 1 -5.51 53.04 10.16
C MET A 1 -6.90 53.67 10.19
N TYR A 2 -6.96 55.00 10.14
CA TYR A 2 -8.16 55.85 10.14
C TYR A 2 -8.74 55.97 8.71
N GLY A 3 -10.07 56.01 8.53
CA GLY A 3 -10.74 56.28 7.25
C GLY A 3 -12.24 56.61 7.42
N GLU A 4 -12.73 57.58 6.65
CA GLU A 4 -14.10 58.14 6.70
C GLU A 4 -15.12 57.29 5.91
N ILE A 5 -16.39 57.26 6.37
CA ILE A 5 -17.51 56.57 5.70
C ILE A 5 -18.14 57.54 4.70
N VAL A 6 -18.12 57.22 3.39
CA VAL A 6 -18.43 58.22 2.35
C VAL A 6 -19.81 58.07 1.69
N ALA A 7 -20.48 56.91 1.72
CA ALA A 7 -21.89 56.80 1.28
C ALA A 7 -22.56 55.49 1.73
N GLY A 8 -23.89 55.56 1.95
CA GLY A 8 -24.76 54.38 2.06
C GLY A 8 -25.63 54.27 0.79
N ILE A 9 -25.58 53.13 0.11
CA ILE A 9 -26.45 52.82 -1.04
C ILE A 9 -27.55 51.87 -0.55
N ASP A 10 -28.80 52.30 -0.68
CA ASP A 10 -30.00 51.49 -0.41
C ASP A 10 -30.45 50.83 -1.72
N PHE A 11 -30.53 49.50 -1.73
CA PHE A 11 -30.86 48.69 -2.91
C PHE A 11 -32.37 48.43 -3.07
N GLY A 12 -33.24 49.15 -2.35
CA GLY A 12 -34.66 49.29 -2.71
C GLY A 12 -35.49 48.00 -2.73
N SER A 13 -35.06 46.93 -2.06
CA SER A 13 -35.89 45.73 -1.87
C SER A 13 -36.07 45.43 -0.38
N LYS A 14 -37.30 45.06 0.01
CA LYS A 14 -37.77 44.94 1.40
C LYS A 14 -36.98 44.00 2.33
N ASN A 15 -35.93 43.32 1.85
CA ASN A 15 -35.21 42.27 2.58
C ASN A 15 -33.66 42.34 2.55
N ALA A 16 -33.04 43.46 2.17
CA ALA A 16 -31.58 43.63 2.30
C ALA A 16 -31.22 44.63 3.41
N ARG A 17 -30.30 44.28 4.32
CA ARG A 17 -29.71 45.22 5.31
C ARG A 17 -28.38 45.77 4.80
N SER A 18 -28.16 47.04 5.08
CA SER A 18 -27.15 47.98 4.58
C SER A 18 -25.68 47.52 4.61
N CYS A 19 -24.90 48.02 3.63
CA CYS A 19 -23.45 47.83 3.51
C CYS A 19 -22.69 49.12 3.89
N VAL A 20 -21.50 49.01 4.49
CA VAL A 20 -20.64 50.15 4.86
C VAL A 20 -19.39 50.14 3.99
N VAL A 21 -19.16 51.24 3.27
CA VAL A 21 -17.97 51.46 2.44
C VAL A 21 -16.96 52.31 3.23
N VAL A 22 -15.73 51.84 3.37
CA VAL A 22 -14.62 52.59 4.00
C VAL A 22 -13.54 52.83 2.95
N ARG A 23 -13.14 54.09 2.75
CA ARG A 23 -12.13 54.47 1.74
C ARG A 23 -10.75 54.61 2.39
N GLY A 24 -9.76 53.89 1.85
CA GLY A 24 -8.33 54.00 2.16
C GLY A 24 -7.51 53.42 1.01
N GLU A 25 -6.25 53.84 0.86
CA GLU A 25 -5.42 53.78 -0.37
C GLU A 25 -5.12 52.40 -0.97
N THR A 26 -5.70 51.31 -0.46
CA THR A 26 -5.66 49.99 -1.13
C THR A 26 -6.96 49.23 -0.91
N LYS A 27 -7.74 49.09 -2.00
CA LYS A 27 -8.83 48.12 -2.29
C LYS A 27 -9.92 47.89 -1.23
N VAL A 28 -11.17 48.09 -1.64
CA VAL A 28 -12.39 47.84 -0.85
C VAL A 28 -12.86 46.40 -1.05
N VAL A 29 -13.19 45.68 0.04
CA VAL A 29 -13.85 44.36 0.01
C VAL A 29 -15.19 44.47 0.73
N ALA A 30 -16.28 44.12 0.06
CA ALA A 30 -17.60 43.97 0.66
C ALA A 30 -18.06 42.52 0.52
N ALA A 31 -18.48 41.91 1.64
CA ALA A 31 -19.12 40.60 1.65
C ALA A 31 -20.45 40.71 2.40
N GLY A 32 -21.55 40.37 1.71
CA GLY A 32 -22.88 40.30 2.30
C GLY A 32 -23.59 39.02 1.87
N SER A 33 -24.39 38.42 2.75
CA SER A 33 -25.20 37.26 2.39
C SER A 33 -26.50 37.70 1.72
N GLY A 34 -26.64 37.36 0.43
CA GLY A 34 -27.91 37.46 -0.28
C GLY A 34 -28.84 36.31 0.12
N ALA A 35 -30.13 36.61 0.28
CA ALA A 35 -31.17 35.61 0.56
C ALA A 35 -31.49 34.80 -0.71
N ARG A 36 -30.62 33.82 -1.01
CA ARG A 36 -30.81 32.59 -1.81
C ARG A 36 -29.41 32.15 -2.25
N HIS A 37 -28.78 31.32 -1.43
CA HIS A 37 -27.57 30.51 -1.68
C HIS A 37 -26.68 30.84 -2.91
N THR A 38 -26.16 32.07 -2.99
CA THR A 38 -25.03 32.42 -3.86
C THR A 38 -24.20 33.49 -3.13
N PRO A 39 -22.90 33.27 -2.88
CA PRO A 39 -22.04 34.33 -2.36
C PRO A 39 -21.84 35.39 -3.46
N LEU A 40 -22.10 36.65 -3.14
CA LEU A 40 -21.81 37.77 -4.02
C LEU A 40 -20.40 38.29 -3.68
N VAL A 41 -19.46 38.21 -4.63
CA VAL A 41 -18.14 38.83 -4.52
C VAL A 41 -18.05 39.86 -5.65
N VAL A 42 -17.94 41.14 -5.29
CA VAL A 42 -17.76 42.22 -6.25
C VAL A 42 -16.37 42.81 -6.04
N VAL A 43 -15.58 42.83 -7.10
CA VAL A 43 -14.24 43.43 -7.14
C VAL A 43 -14.30 44.58 -8.14
N PHE A 44 -13.99 45.80 -7.69
CA PHE A 44 -13.86 46.94 -8.59
C PHE A 44 -12.40 47.10 -9.03
N THR A 45 -12.20 47.34 -10.31
CA THR A 45 -10.97 47.93 -10.85
C THR A 45 -11.33 49.29 -11.44
N GLU A 46 -10.40 50.24 -11.40
CA GLU A 46 -10.64 51.57 -11.99
C GLU A 46 -10.96 51.41 -13.48
N GLU A 47 -12.04 52.08 -13.89
CA GLU A 47 -12.64 52.15 -15.23
C GLU A 47 -13.82 51.18 -15.50
N ASP A 48 -14.98 51.82 -15.72
CA ASP A 48 -16.30 51.36 -16.19
C ASP A 48 -17.39 50.83 -15.20
N GLU A 49 -18.64 51.21 -15.53
CA GLU A 49 -19.88 51.14 -14.72
C GLU A 49 -20.43 49.72 -14.45
N PRO A 50 -21.22 49.51 -13.36
CA PRO A 50 -21.65 48.18 -12.95
C PRO A 50 -22.86 47.64 -13.76
N LEU A 51 -22.69 46.46 -14.38
CA LEU A 51 -23.80 45.62 -14.86
C LEU A 51 -24.28 44.70 -13.73
N VAL A 52 -25.59 44.71 -13.45
CA VAL A 52 -26.23 43.88 -12.42
C VAL A 52 -26.94 42.69 -13.07
N GLY A 53 -26.40 41.47 -12.87
CA GLY A 53 -27.02 40.19 -13.24
C GLY A 53 -26.01 39.03 -13.13
N GLU A 54 -26.47 37.89 -12.59
CA GLU A 54 -25.86 36.54 -12.41
C GLU A 54 -24.32 36.34 -12.40
N ALA A 55 -23.86 35.50 -11.47
CA ALA A 55 -22.44 35.32 -11.11
C ALA A 55 -21.50 35.07 -12.29
N ALA A 56 -20.49 35.94 -12.45
CA ALA A 56 -19.43 35.81 -13.44
C ALA A 56 -18.03 35.76 -12.78
N LEU A 57 -17.17 34.87 -13.27
CA LEU A 57 -15.73 34.85 -12.98
C LEU A 57 -15.03 35.33 -14.24
N VAL A 58 -14.46 36.53 -14.21
CA VAL A 58 -13.75 37.11 -15.36
C VAL A 58 -12.25 36.93 -15.15
N ALA A 59 -11.58 36.28 -16.09
CA ALA A 59 -10.12 36.19 -16.16
C ALA A 59 -9.67 36.79 -17.49
N HIS A 60 -8.78 37.78 -17.43
CA HIS A 60 -8.15 38.36 -18.62
C HIS A 60 -6.63 38.19 -18.59
N ASP A 61 -6.13 37.82 -19.77
CA ASP A 61 -4.77 37.75 -20.28
C ASP A 61 -3.78 36.66 -19.80
N ALA A 62 -3.19 36.04 -20.84
CA ALA A 62 -2.07 35.09 -20.90
C ALA A 62 -2.34 33.62 -20.50
N ASP A 63 -2.82 32.85 -21.48
CA ASP A 63 -2.76 31.37 -21.64
C ASP A 63 -3.08 30.44 -20.44
N PRO A 64 -4.19 30.60 -19.69
CA PRO A 64 -4.77 29.56 -18.82
C PRO A 64 -6.02 28.92 -19.47
N GLN A 65 -6.34 29.29 -20.72
CA GLN A 65 -7.59 28.95 -21.40
C GLN A 65 -7.69 27.45 -21.73
N LEU A 66 -6.55 26.75 -21.91
CA LEU A 66 -6.53 25.31 -22.18
C LEU A 66 -6.76 24.46 -20.90
N GLU A 67 -6.19 24.87 -19.78
CA GLU A 67 -6.24 24.07 -18.53
C GLU A 67 -7.63 24.12 -17.88
N LEU A 68 -8.32 25.27 -17.93
CA LEU A 68 -9.66 25.36 -17.35
C LEU A 68 -10.70 24.55 -18.15
N VAL A 69 -10.57 24.53 -19.48
CA VAL A 69 -11.41 23.74 -20.38
C VAL A 69 -11.14 22.24 -20.20
N GLU A 70 -9.89 21.83 -20.00
CA GLU A 70 -9.54 20.43 -19.69
C GLU A 70 -10.06 19.99 -18.32
N VAL A 71 -9.99 20.85 -17.29
CA VAL A 71 -10.55 20.56 -15.97
C VAL A 71 -12.08 20.42 -16.04
N MET A 72 -12.77 21.32 -16.76
CA MET A 72 -14.23 21.24 -16.92
C MET A 72 -14.66 20.02 -17.74
N ARG A 73 -13.90 19.65 -18.77
CA ARG A 73 -14.13 18.43 -19.55
C ARG A 73 -13.90 17.16 -18.72
N LEU A 74 -12.86 17.15 -17.88
CA LEU A 74 -12.59 16.05 -16.95
C LEU A 74 -13.73 15.90 -15.92
N LEU A 75 -14.30 17.02 -15.46
CA LEU A 75 -15.43 17.01 -14.53
C LEU A 75 -16.73 16.52 -15.21
N ASP A 76 -16.97 16.88 -16.47
CA ASP A 76 -18.09 16.37 -17.27
C ASP A 76 -17.95 14.86 -17.55
N ASP A 77 -16.79 14.41 -18.03
CA ASP A 77 -16.51 13.00 -18.35
C ASP A 77 -16.55 12.09 -17.10
N THR A 78 -16.19 12.63 -15.93
CA THR A 78 -16.11 11.85 -14.68
C THR A 78 -17.42 11.88 -13.88
N TYR A 79 -18.17 12.98 -13.95
CA TYR A 79 -19.32 13.22 -13.06
C TYR A 79 -20.64 13.58 -13.77
N GLY A 80 -20.65 13.67 -15.11
CA GLY A 80 -21.85 13.89 -15.92
C GLY A 80 -22.46 15.28 -15.75
N LEU A 81 -21.63 16.32 -15.67
CA LEU A 81 -22.04 17.70 -15.44
C LEU A 81 -21.84 18.53 -16.72
N PRO A 82 -22.90 18.72 -17.53
CA PRO A 82 -22.78 19.45 -18.79
C PRO A 82 -22.52 20.94 -18.53
N TRP A 83 -21.65 21.52 -19.34
CA TRP A 83 -21.27 22.93 -19.28
C TRP A 83 -21.27 23.53 -20.68
N LYS A 84 -21.40 24.86 -20.77
CA LYS A 84 -21.37 25.62 -22.04
C LYS A 84 -20.42 26.81 -21.94
N THR A 85 -19.83 27.16 -23.06
CA THR A 85 -19.04 28.38 -23.24
C THR A 85 -19.77 29.37 -24.10
N LYS A 86 -19.73 30.65 -23.70
CA LYS A 86 -20.19 31.75 -24.53
C LYS A 86 -19.05 32.74 -24.68
N ASP A 87 -18.70 33.03 -25.93
CA ASP A 87 -17.63 33.95 -26.27
C ASP A 87 -18.23 35.33 -26.56
N SER A 88 -17.84 36.33 -25.77
CA SER A 88 -18.21 37.72 -26.02
C SER A 88 -17.09 38.64 -25.54
N GLN A 89 -16.53 39.42 -26.47
CA GLN A 89 -15.59 40.52 -26.20
C GLN A 89 -14.42 40.14 -25.26
N GLY A 90 -13.69 39.06 -25.59
CA GLY A 90 -12.41 38.74 -24.96
C GLY A 90 -12.49 37.98 -23.62
N SER A 91 -13.69 37.73 -23.10
CA SER A 91 -13.93 36.92 -21.90
C SER A 91 -14.75 35.68 -22.23
N ILE A 92 -14.31 34.50 -21.78
CA ILE A 92 -15.08 33.24 -21.89
C ILE A 92 -15.94 33.08 -20.63
N LEU A 93 -17.26 33.10 -20.81
CA LEU A 93 -18.21 32.78 -19.74
C LEU A 93 -18.44 31.25 -19.71
N ILE A 94 -18.26 30.61 -18.54
CA ILE A 94 -18.50 29.16 -18.35
C ILE A 94 -19.76 28.98 -17.48
N GLU A 95 -20.82 28.46 -18.08
CA GLU A 95 -22.06 28.10 -17.40
C GLU A 95 -22.09 26.60 -17.09
N VAL A 96 -22.31 26.25 -15.82
CA VAL A 96 -22.49 24.85 -15.37
C VAL A 96 -23.97 24.65 -15.04
N GLU A 97 -24.67 23.81 -15.82
CA GLU A 97 -26.09 23.56 -15.63
C GLU A 97 -26.32 22.59 -14.46
N ALA A 98 -26.95 23.06 -13.38
CA ALA A 98 -27.39 22.20 -12.29
C ALA A 98 -28.66 21.43 -12.72
N GLY A 99 -28.52 20.17 -13.11
CA GLY A 99 -29.64 19.26 -13.36
C GLY A 99 -30.58 19.13 -12.14
N GLU A 100 -31.86 18.89 -12.41
CA GLU A 100 -33.00 19.09 -11.48
C GLU A 100 -33.00 18.29 -10.16
N ASN A 101 -32.05 17.38 -9.93
CA ASN A 101 -32.01 16.55 -8.70
C ASN A 101 -31.21 17.21 -7.56
N LYS A 102 -31.82 18.20 -6.91
CA LYS A 102 -31.29 18.90 -5.74
C LYS A 102 -31.46 18.08 -4.44
N ARG A 103 -30.35 17.66 -3.80
CA ARG A 103 -30.12 17.58 -2.32
C ARG A 103 -28.87 16.76 -1.87
N ARG A 104 -28.08 16.14 -2.77
CA ARG A 104 -27.11 15.09 -2.36
C ARG A 104 -25.67 15.48 -2.01
N HIS A 105 -25.20 16.74 -2.11
CA HIS A 105 -23.74 16.98 -2.13
C HIS A 105 -23.17 18.12 -1.24
N SER A 106 -23.69 18.37 -0.02
CA SER A 106 -23.07 19.38 0.86
C SER A 106 -21.69 18.98 1.41
N ARG A 107 -21.49 17.70 1.78
CA ARG A 107 -20.19 17.17 2.25
C ARG A 107 -19.13 17.13 1.13
N THR A 108 -19.58 16.76 -0.06
CA THR A 108 -18.74 16.72 -1.26
C THR A 108 -18.32 18.13 -1.65
N TRP A 109 -19.23 19.12 -1.60
CA TRP A 109 -18.90 20.53 -1.89
C TRP A 109 -17.85 21.13 -0.94
N VAL A 110 -17.89 20.83 0.37
CA VAL A 110 -16.90 21.32 1.34
C VAL A 110 -15.53 20.64 1.16
N GLN A 111 -15.51 19.34 0.86
CA GLN A 111 -14.28 18.61 0.54
C GLN A 111 -13.69 19.07 -0.80
N LEU A 112 -14.54 19.33 -1.78
CA LEU A 112 -14.17 19.87 -3.08
C LEU A 112 -13.60 21.28 -2.94
N MET A 113 -14.22 22.15 -2.12
CA MET A 113 -13.71 23.50 -1.88
C MET A 113 -12.43 23.51 -1.05
N THR A 114 -12.25 22.55 -0.13
CA THR A 114 -10.99 22.35 0.60
C THR A 114 -9.88 21.89 -0.35
N LEU A 115 -10.17 20.98 -1.27
CA LEU A 115 -9.23 20.54 -2.30
C LEU A 115 -8.91 21.65 -3.29
N VAL A 116 -9.90 22.47 -3.68
CA VAL A 116 -9.73 23.66 -4.53
C VAL A 116 -8.88 24.71 -3.81
N LEU A 117 -9.07 24.96 -2.50
CA LEU A 117 -8.26 25.90 -1.73
C LEU A 117 -6.83 25.39 -1.48
N LEU A 118 -6.66 24.08 -1.26
CA LEU A 118 -5.34 23.43 -1.19
C LEU A 118 -4.62 23.53 -2.54
N LYS A 119 -5.36 23.35 -3.63
CA LYS A 119 -4.85 23.46 -4.99
C LYS A 119 -4.51 24.89 -5.38
N ILE A 120 -5.35 25.87 -5.02
CA ILE A 120 -5.07 27.31 -5.17
C ILE A 120 -3.85 27.69 -4.34
N LYS A 121 -3.70 27.17 -3.11
CA LYS A 121 -2.50 27.39 -2.29
C LYS A 121 -1.26 26.79 -2.97
N GLU A 122 -1.30 25.53 -3.40
CA GLU A 122 -0.19 24.89 -4.12
C GLU A 122 0.19 25.64 -5.42
N ASP A 123 -0.80 26.01 -6.23
CA ASP A 123 -0.58 26.65 -7.54
C ASP A 123 -0.13 28.12 -7.39
N MET A 124 -0.57 28.83 -6.35
CA MET A 124 -0.11 30.18 -6.01
C MET A 124 1.26 30.17 -5.30
N GLU A 125 1.60 29.12 -4.53
CA GLU A 125 2.95 28.92 -3.98
C GLU A 125 3.99 28.73 -5.11
N ALA A 126 3.59 28.05 -6.20
CA ALA A 126 4.43 27.75 -7.35
C ALA A 126 4.72 28.94 -8.32
N SER A 127 3.94 30.03 -8.28
CA SER A 127 4.06 31.16 -9.22
C SER A 127 4.70 32.42 -8.58
N ALA A 128 5.73 33.02 -9.19
CA ALA A 128 6.48 34.13 -8.58
C ALA A 128 5.87 35.53 -8.85
N GLY A 129 5.56 36.27 -7.78
CA GLY A 129 5.46 37.74 -7.77
C GLY A 129 4.05 38.35 -7.71
N SER A 130 3.52 38.62 -6.50
CA SER A 130 2.69 39.81 -6.20
C SER A 130 2.37 39.91 -4.69
N GLU A 131 2.12 41.12 -4.18
CA GLU A 131 1.68 41.36 -2.79
C GLU A 131 0.34 40.67 -2.46
N VAL A 132 -0.47 40.35 -3.49
CA VAL A 132 -1.71 39.57 -3.38
C VAL A 132 -1.42 38.11 -2.98
N LYS A 133 -0.32 37.52 -3.46
CA LYS A 133 0.16 36.18 -3.07
C LYS A 133 0.46 36.11 -1.57
N LYS A 134 1.08 37.14 -0.98
CA LYS A 134 1.37 37.17 0.46
C LYS A 134 0.11 37.20 1.31
N VAL A 135 -0.92 37.92 0.88
CA VAL A 135 -2.20 37.99 1.59
C VAL A 135 -2.97 36.67 1.50
N VAL A 136 -3.04 36.05 0.31
CA VAL A 136 -3.73 34.76 0.10
C VAL A 136 -3.02 33.61 0.83
N LEU A 137 -1.68 33.56 0.80
CA LEU A 137 -0.90 32.57 1.54
C LEU A 137 -0.95 32.80 3.05
N SER A 138 -0.99 34.06 3.50
CA SER A 138 -1.18 34.38 4.92
C SER A 138 -2.54 33.89 5.41
N VAL A 139 -3.61 34.12 4.66
CA VAL A 139 -4.96 33.65 5.01
C VAL A 139 -5.01 32.12 5.02
N ALA A 140 -4.45 31.46 4.00
CA ALA A 140 -4.43 29.99 3.92
C ALA A 140 -3.58 29.34 5.04
N SER A 141 -2.43 29.91 5.39
CA SER A 141 -1.59 29.43 6.49
C SER A 141 -2.20 29.71 7.86
N SER A 142 -2.82 30.86 8.09
CA SER A 142 -3.53 31.14 9.35
C SER A 142 -4.71 30.19 9.58
N VAL A 143 -5.42 29.78 8.53
CA VAL A 143 -6.50 28.77 8.62
C VAL A 143 -5.96 27.37 8.95
N LEU A 144 -4.76 27.03 8.45
CA LEU A 144 -4.07 25.78 8.73
C LEU A 144 -3.45 25.73 10.13
N ASP A 145 -2.92 26.85 10.62
CA ASP A 145 -2.27 26.93 11.94
C ASP A 145 -3.30 26.95 13.07
N VAL A 146 -4.51 27.48 12.85
CA VAL A 146 -5.62 27.32 13.79
C VAL A 146 -6.05 25.85 13.92
N HIS A 147 -6.01 25.10 12.81
CA HIS A 147 -6.24 23.65 12.84
C HIS A 147 -5.17 22.90 13.64
N LYS A 148 -3.90 23.32 13.53
CA LYS A 148 -2.78 22.75 14.32
C LYS A 148 -2.86 23.14 15.80
N ALA A 149 -3.27 24.37 16.12
CA ALA A 149 -3.45 24.82 17.50
C ALA A 149 -4.63 24.11 18.20
N GLN A 150 -5.70 23.78 17.47
CA GLN A 150 -6.80 22.94 17.95
C GLN A 150 -6.39 21.50 18.28
N LEU A 151 -5.32 20.99 17.67
CA LEU A 151 -4.77 19.65 17.94
C LEU A 151 -3.78 19.64 19.12
N ALA A 152 -3.23 20.80 19.50
CA ALA A 152 -2.13 20.89 20.46
C ALA A 152 -2.54 21.22 21.92
N GLN A 153 -3.81 21.54 22.20
CA GLN A 153 -4.28 21.95 23.54
C GLN A 153 -5.19 20.94 24.25
N SER A 154 -5.10 19.64 23.95
CA SER A 154 -5.91 18.60 24.61
C SER A 154 -5.09 17.72 25.56
N SER A 155 -4.99 18.13 26.82
CA SER A 155 -4.55 17.28 27.92
C SER A 155 -5.40 17.55 29.17
N ASN A 156 -6.54 16.86 29.28
CA ASN A 156 -7.02 16.16 30.48
C ASN A 156 -8.44 15.61 30.30
N ALA A 157 -8.58 14.31 30.64
CA ALA A 157 -9.82 13.57 30.87
C ALA A 157 -10.65 14.28 31.97
N ALA A 158 -11.96 14.51 31.86
CA ALA A 158 -12.96 13.49 32.21
C ALA A 158 -14.40 13.87 31.80
N GLY A 159 -14.63 15.03 31.19
CA GLY A 159 -15.95 15.48 30.73
C GLY A 159 -15.83 16.42 29.53
N LEU A 160 -14.76 16.18 28.75
CA LEU A 160 -14.13 16.77 27.53
C LEU A 160 -14.64 16.44 26.11
N SER A 161 -15.86 15.95 25.90
CA SER A 161 -17.04 16.35 26.67
C SER A 161 -18.31 15.92 25.99
N VAL A 162 -19.45 15.98 26.68
CA VAL A 162 -20.67 15.18 26.42
C VAL A 162 -21.41 15.42 25.06
N LEU A 163 -20.84 16.16 24.12
CA LEU A 163 -20.81 15.87 22.67
C LEU A 163 -20.01 17.01 22.04
N GLY A 164 -18.75 17.15 22.46
CA GLY A 164 -18.00 18.42 22.42
C GLY A 164 -18.59 19.57 23.29
N ILE A 165 -19.58 19.27 24.15
CA ILE A 165 -20.63 20.16 24.70
C ILE A 165 -21.64 20.53 23.60
N ILE A 166 -22.30 19.50 23.06
CA ILE A 166 -23.31 19.48 21.98
C ILE A 166 -22.96 20.42 20.82
N ASP A 167 -21.81 20.06 20.25
CA ASP A 167 -20.93 20.68 19.26
C ASP A 167 -20.59 22.17 19.51
N ARG A 168 -20.63 22.58 20.80
CA ARG A 168 -20.59 23.93 21.43
C ARG A 168 -21.94 24.67 21.51
N ALA A 169 -23.02 23.92 21.73
CA ALA A 169 -24.44 24.30 21.71
C ALA A 169 -24.89 24.87 20.36
N VAL A 170 -24.85 24.01 19.32
CA VAL A 170 -25.37 24.25 17.96
C VAL A 170 -24.80 25.54 17.32
N ALA A 171 -23.53 25.86 17.65
CA ALA A 171 -22.72 27.02 17.24
C ALA A 171 -23.17 28.44 17.70
N VAL A 172 -23.84 28.58 18.86
CA VAL A 172 -24.51 29.83 19.36
C VAL A 172 -25.90 30.07 18.72
N GLY A 173 -26.60 29.02 18.27
CA GLY A 173 -27.99 29.11 17.77
C GLY A 173 -28.16 29.53 16.29
N TYR A 174 -27.11 29.36 15.46
CA TYR A 174 -26.96 29.81 14.06
C TYR A 174 -26.78 31.34 13.82
N GLY A 175 -26.72 32.17 14.87
CA GLY A 175 -26.44 33.61 14.73
C GLY A 175 -27.32 34.53 15.57
N TYR A 176 -27.43 34.30 16.88
CA TYR A 176 -28.17 35.22 17.76
C TYR A 176 -27.35 36.49 18.07
N ASN A 177 -27.64 37.53 17.28
CA ASN A 177 -27.83 38.92 17.70
C ASN A 177 -27.25 39.35 19.06
N LEU A 178 -25.98 39.76 19.08
CA LEU A 178 -25.41 40.62 20.14
C LEU A 178 -26.03 42.02 20.21
N GLN A 179 -27.12 42.28 19.47
CA GLN A 179 -27.87 43.53 19.56
C GLN A 179 -29.16 43.46 20.40
N LYS A 180 -29.62 42.29 20.86
CA LYS A 180 -30.75 42.24 21.80
C LYS A 180 -30.31 41.91 23.21
N LYS A 181 -30.15 42.99 23.97
CA LYS A 181 -30.08 43.04 25.43
C LYS A 181 -31.19 42.20 26.07
N THR A 182 -30.80 41.53 27.16
CA THR A 182 -31.62 41.17 28.34
C THR A 182 -32.72 40.11 28.18
N SER A 183 -32.43 38.89 28.61
CA SER A 183 -33.30 38.13 29.51
C SER A 183 -32.46 37.22 30.44
N LYS A 184 -32.97 36.94 31.64
CA LYS A 184 -32.25 36.34 32.78
C LYS A 184 -32.18 34.79 32.76
N LYS A 185 -32.59 34.13 31.68
CA LYS A 185 -32.61 32.66 31.56
C LYS A 185 -32.01 32.25 30.22
N GLN A 186 -31.12 31.25 30.22
CA GLN A 186 -30.30 30.83 29.08
C GLN A 186 -30.10 29.30 29.12
N SER A 187 -31.17 28.55 28.83
CA SER A 187 -31.19 27.07 28.83
C SER A 187 -31.75 26.50 27.52
N VAL A 188 -31.00 25.61 26.87
CA VAL A 188 -31.30 24.97 25.58
C VAL A 188 -31.46 23.46 25.77
N PHE A 189 -32.53 22.90 25.21
CA PHE A 189 -32.80 21.46 25.22
C PHE A 189 -32.43 20.84 23.89
N VAL A 190 -31.55 19.83 23.89
CA VAL A 190 -31.11 19.15 22.67
C VAL A 190 -31.56 17.70 22.69
N PHE A 191 -32.26 17.32 21.63
CA PHE A 191 -32.80 15.99 21.43
C PHE A 191 -32.17 15.35 20.20
N ARG A 192 -31.44 14.25 20.41
CA ARG A 192 -30.76 13.52 19.34
C ARG A 192 -31.29 12.10 19.25
N TYR A 193 -31.81 11.73 18.08
CA TYR A 193 -32.19 10.34 17.81
C TYR A 193 -31.24 9.66 16.82
N GLY A 194 -30.31 8.86 17.36
CA GLY A 194 -29.26 8.16 16.64
C GLY A 194 -29.65 6.77 16.13
N SER A 195 -28.70 6.09 15.50
CA SER A 195 -28.93 4.74 14.95
C SER A 195 -29.01 3.65 16.01
N GLN A 196 -28.60 3.85 17.26
CA GLN A 196 -28.68 2.80 18.31
C GLN A 196 -29.02 3.35 19.70
N TYR A 197 -29.31 4.64 19.79
CA TYR A 197 -29.55 5.34 21.04
C TYR A 197 -30.45 6.56 20.82
N LEU A 198 -31.19 6.90 21.86
CA LEU A 198 -31.85 8.18 22.05
C LEU A 198 -31.04 8.95 23.08
N GLU A 199 -30.70 10.19 22.77
CA GLU A 199 -29.96 11.06 23.68
C GLU A 199 -30.72 12.35 23.88
N VAL A 200 -30.83 12.74 25.14
CA VAL A 200 -31.55 13.92 25.59
C VAL A 200 -30.66 14.68 26.53
N SER A 201 -30.39 15.94 26.23
CA SER A 201 -29.47 16.73 27.02
C SER A 201 -29.98 18.15 27.22
N ILE A 202 -29.73 18.70 28.41
CA ILE A 202 -30.06 20.07 28.79
C ILE A 202 -28.76 20.82 28.96
N ILE A 203 -28.63 21.93 28.26
CA ILE A 203 -27.43 22.77 28.29
C ILE A 203 -27.81 24.16 28.76
N SER A 204 -27.04 24.68 29.70
CA SER A 204 -27.06 26.10 30.05
C SER A 204 -25.92 26.83 29.37
N PHE A 205 -26.19 28.07 28.98
CA PHE A 205 -25.17 29.03 28.55
C PHE A 205 -25.19 30.19 29.54
N LYS A 206 -24.04 30.61 30.07
CA LYS A 206 -23.95 31.78 30.94
C LYS A 206 -22.56 32.39 30.84
N ASP A 207 -22.49 33.71 30.66
CA ASP A 207 -21.23 34.48 30.63
C ASP A 207 -20.19 33.95 29.61
N GLY A 208 -20.66 33.45 28.46
CA GLY A 208 -19.79 32.90 27.43
C GLY A 208 -19.33 31.46 27.67
N VAL A 209 -19.79 30.82 28.74
CA VAL A 209 -19.45 29.45 29.12
C VAL A 209 -20.68 28.55 28.96
N PHE A 210 -20.48 27.38 28.34
CA PHE A 210 -21.51 26.34 28.22
C PHE A 210 -21.31 25.28 29.28
N SER A 211 -22.41 24.88 29.90
CA SER A 211 -22.45 23.81 30.90
C SER A 211 -23.56 22.82 30.56
N VAL A 212 -23.23 21.54 30.47
CA VAL A 212 -24.25 20.48 30.38
C VAL A 212 -24.85 20.31 31.78
N LEU A 213 -26.13 20.61 31.92
CA LEU A 213 -26.85 20.47 33.19
C LEU A 213 -27.30 19.01 33.42
N SER A 214 -27.74 18.34 32.36
CA SER A 214 -28.18 16.95 32.37
C SER A 214 -27.96 16.33 30.99
N SER A 215 -27.62 15.04 30.94
CA SER A 215 -27.52 14.30 29.69
C SER A 215 -27.84 12.83 29.92
N GLU A 216 -28.89 12.37 29.27
CA GLU A 216 -29.44 11.03 29.39
C GLU A 216 -29.29 10.31 28.05
N MET A 217 -28.70 9.12 28.06
CA MET A 217 -28.54 8.29 26.87
C MET A 217 -29.25 6.95 27.07
N TYR A 218 -30.25 6.69 26.25
CA TYR A 218 -31.07 5.49 26.29
C TYR A 218 -30.78 4.59 25.08
N PRO A 219 -30.26 3.37 25.28
CA PRO A 219 -30.08 2.43 24.19
C PRO A 219 -31.46 1.99 23.66
N ILE A 220 -31.64 2.10 22.34
CA ILE A 220 -32.88 1.71 21.66
C ILE A 220 -32.58 1.04 20.32
N PRO A 221 -33.41 0.07 19.88
CA PRO A 221 -33.28 -0.50 18.55
C PRO A 221 -33.41 0.61 17.49
N SER A 222 -32.63 0.48 16.42
CA SER A 222 -32.72 1.44 15.31
C SER A 222 -34.03 1.27 14.56
N MET A 223 -34.60 2.39 14.09
CA MET A 223 -35.75 2.35 13.19
C MET A 223 -35.43 1.52 11.92
N ASP A 224 -34.18 1.55 11.47
CA ASP A 224 -33.67 0.76 10.33
C ASP A 224 -33.72 -0.75 10.63
N ASP A 225 -33.40 -1.19 11.84
CA ASP A 225 -33.42 -2.59 12.26
C ASP A 225 -34.86 -3.10 12.41
N ILE A 226 -35.78 -2.25 12.90
CA ILE A 226 -37.20 -2.58 13.02
C ILE A 226 -37.79 -2.80 11.62
N MET A 227 -37.53 -1.88 10.68
CA MET A 227 -37.94 -2.03 9.28
C MET A 227 -37.28 -3.25 8.63
N THR A 228 -35.98 -3.47 8.84
CA THR A 228 -35.24 -4.61 8.29
C THR A 228 -35.84 -5.94 8.78
N LYS A 229 -36.12 -6.07 10.08
CA LYS A 229 -36.78 -7.27 10.64
C LYS A 229 -38.17 -7.49 10.07
N HIS A 230 -38.93 -6.41 9.89
CA HIS A 230 -40.26 -6.47 9.28
C HIS A 230 -40.19 -7.00 7.84
N PHE A 231 -39.34 -6.42 6.99
CA PHE A 231 -39.20 -6.83 5.60
C PHE A 231 -38.58 -8.23 5.45
N LEU A 232 -37.65 -8.63 6.34
CA LEU A 232 -37.16 -10.02 6.37
C LEU A 232 -38.28 -11.03 6.66
N SER A 233 -39.15 -10.71 7.62
CA SER A 233 -40.32 -11.53 7.92
C SER A 233 -41.28 -11.59 6.73
N GLU A 234 -41.47 -10.49 6.03
CA GLU A 234 -42.40 -10.41 4.90
C GLU A 234 -41.86 -11.14 3.66
N ILE A 235 -40.56 -11.02 3.37
CA ILE A 235 -39.87 -11.78 2.31
C ILE A 235 -39.94 -13.28 2.61
N SER A 236 -39.69 -13.68 3.86
CA SER A 236 -39.78 -15.07 4.28
C SER A 236 -41.21 -15.61 4.15
N ARG A 237 -42.22 -14.78 4.44
CA ARG A 237 -43.64 -15.16 4.38
C ARG A 237 -44.18 -15.24 2.95
N GLN A 238 -43.82 -14.29 2.09
CA GLN A 238 -44.34 -14.19 0.72
C GLN A 238 -43.55 -15.06 -0.28
N HIS A 239 -42.27 -15.30 -0.02
CA HIS A 239 -41.38 -15.97 -0.98
C HIS A 239 -40.66 -17.22 -0.44
N GLY A 240 -40.82 -17.55 0.85
CA GLY A 240 -40.17 -18.72 1.46
C GLY A 240 -38.64 -18.61 1.57
N LEU A 241 -38.08 -17.41 1.41
CA LEU A 241 -36.64 -17.17 1.37
C LEU A 241 -36.11 -16.69 2.73
N ASN A 242 -35.09 -17.37 3.25
CA ASN A 242 -34.36 -16.91 4.43
C ASN A 242 -33.14 -16.07 4.05
N MET A 243 -33.31 -14.74 3.99
CA MET A 243 -32.23 -13.81 3.64
C MET A 243 -31.22 -13.53 4.76
N SER A 244 -31.45 -14.02 5.98
CA SER A 244 -30.60 -13.72 7.15
C SER A 244 -29.18 -14.29 7.07
N THR A 245 -28.96 -15.31 6.24
CA THR A 245 -27.66 -15.99 6.07
C THR A 245 -26.81 -15.40 4.93
N ASN A 246 -27.38 -14.54 4.08
CA ASN A 246 -26.68 -13.94 2.94
C ASN A 246 -26.25 -12.49 3.27
N LYS A 247 -24.96 -12.29 3.56
CA LYS A 247 -24.39 -10.98 3.94
C LYS A 247 -24.60 -9.89 2.88
N LEU A 248 -24.57 -10.24 1.60
CA LEU A 248 -24.75 -9.28 0.50
C LEU A 248 -26.22 -8.84 0.38
N ALA A 249 -27.16 -9.78 0.50
CA ALA A 249 -28.60 -9.48 0.51
C ALA A 249 -28.97 -8.60 1.72
N MET A 250 -28.40 -8.91 2.89
CA MET A 250 -28.62 -8.15 4.12
C MET A 250 -28.12 -6.70 4.02
N HIS A 251 -26.95 -6.50 3.41
CA HIS A 251 -26.42 -5.15 3.19
C HIS A 251 -27.31 -4.31 2.26
N LYS A 252 -27.79 -4.92 1.16
CA LYS A 252 -28.71 -4.25 0.22
C LYS A 252 -30.06 -3.93 0.87
N LEU A 253 -30.61 -4.84 1.67
CA LEU A 253 -31.87 -4.61 2.39
C LEU A 253 -31.76 -3.48 3.41
N LEU A 254 -30.66 -3.44 4.18
CA LEU A 254 -30.37 -2.36 5.12
C LEU A 254 -30.25 -1.01 4.41
N GLN A 255 -29.60 -0.98 3.25
CA GLN A 255 -29.50 0.24 2.44
C GLN A 255 -30.88 0.70 1.94
N ALA A 256 -31.68 -0.22 1.42
CA ALA A 256 -33.04 0.08 0.93
C ALA A 256 -33.96 0.60 2.07
N CYS A 257 -33.87 0.02 3.28
CA CYS A 257 -34.62 0.50 4.44
C CYS A 257 -34.23 1.93 4.85
N ARG A 258 -32.95 2.30 4.75
CA ARG A 258 -32.48 3.67 5.05
C ARG A 258 -33.03 4.68 4.05
N GLU A 259 -33.06 4.32 2.77
CA GLU A 259 -33.63 5.15 1.72
C GLU A 259 -35.12 5.36 1.93
N LEU A 260 -35.86 4.28 2.24
CA LEU A 260 -37.29 4.32 2.54
C LEU A 260 -37.64 5.23 3.73
N LYS A 261 -36.87 5.13 4.83
CA LYS A 261 -37.03 5.99 6.01
C LYS A 261 -36.93 7.47 5.65
N HIS A 262 -35.96 7.80 4.80
CA HIS A 262 -35.76 9.18 4.36
C HIS A 262 -36.91 9.65 3.46
N SER A 263 -37.37 8.83 2.52
CA SER A 263 -38.51 9.17 1.66
C SER A 263 -39.82 9.35 2.44
N LEU A 264 -40.13 8.45 3.39
CA LEU A 264 -41.33 8.53 4.24
C LEU A 264 -41.35 9.75 5.18
N SER A 265 -40.20 10.40 5.37
CA SER A 265 -40.14 11.70 6.07
C SER A 265 -40.87 12.81 5.29
N PHE A 266 -41.06 12.63 3.97
CA PHE A 266 -41.69 13.61 3.08
C PHE A 266 -42.95 13.07 2.38
N SER A 267 -43.06 11.75 2.16
CA SER A 267 -44.22 11.09 1.52
C SER A 267 -45.09 10.31 2.52
N GLU A 268 -46.41 10.21 2.29
CA GLU A 268 -47.31 9.35 3.10
C GLU A 268 -47.19 7.86 2.76
N HIS A 269 -46.82 7.54 1.52
CA HIS A 269 -46.67 6.21 0.98
C HIS A 269 -45.44 6.16 0.09
N GLU A 270 -44.67 5.07 0.17
CA GLU A 270 -43.48 4.86 -0.66
C GLU A 270 -43.32 3.38 -1.01
N GLU A 271 -42.83 3.09 -2.22
CA GLU A 271 -42.46 1.73 -2.63
C GLU A 271 -40.97 1.46 -2.32
N LEU A 272 -40.73 0.41 -1.55
CA LEU A 272 -39.43 -0.18 -1.33
C LEU A 272 -39.16 -1.23 -2.40
N VAL A 273 -38.10 -1.04 -3.17
CA VAL A 273 -37.56 -2.05 -4.07
C VAL A 273 -36.34 -2.70 -3.41
N VAL A 274 -36.46 -3.97 -3.05
CA VAL A 274 -35.37 -4.78 -2.48
C VAL A 274 -34.76 -5.63 -3.60
N PRO A 275 -33.48 -5.40 -3.97
CA PRO A 275 -32.86 -6.10 -5.07
C PRO A 275 -32.77 -7.62 -4.84
N SER A 276 -33.26 -8.43 -5.78
CA SER A 276 -33.17 -9.90 -5.66
C SER A 276 -31.76 -10.41 -5.95
N THR A 277 -31.26 -11.34 -5.14
CA THR A 277 -29.96 -12.00 -5.35
C THR A 277 -30.04 -13.24 -6.25
N THR A 278 -31.25 -13.66 -6.61
CA THR A 278 -31.52 -14.86 -7.43
C THR A 278 -32.34 -14.45 -8.63
N ALA A 279 -31.69 -13.97 -9.71
CA ALA A 279 -32.11 -13.67 -11.10
C ALA A 279 -33.61 -13.52 -11.52
N SER A 280 -34.59 -13.41 -10.63
CA SER A 280 -36.03 -13.59 -10.90
C SER A 280 -36.89 -12.39 -10.48
N ALA A 281 -36.34 -11.17 -10.58
CA ALA A 281 -36.94 -9.87 -10.25
C ALA A 281 -36.82 -9.40 -8.79
N ASP A 282 -36.77 -8.07 -8.61
CA ASP A 282 -36.68 -7.38 -7.33
C ASP A 282 -37.98 -7.49 -6.52
N PHE A 283 -37.86 -7.61 -5.20
CA PHE A 283 -39.03 -7.63 -4.31
C PHE A 283 -39.54 -6.20 -4.12
N LYS A 284 -40.83 -5.98 -4.37
CA LYS A 284 -41.45 -4.67 -4.21
C LYS A 284 -42.43 -4.70 -3.04
N PHE A 285 -42.26 -3.78 -2.10
CA PHE A 285 -43.15 -3.63 -0.95
C PHE A 285 -43.59 -2.18 -0.84
N SER A 286 -44.89 -1.93 -0.66
CA SER A 286 -45.37 -0.59 -0.29
C SER A 286 -45.38 -0.46 1.23
N LEU A 287 -44.83 0.63 1.75
CA LEU A 287 -44.93 0.97 3.18
C LEU A 287 -45.59 2.35 3.33
N SER A 288 -46.61 2.42 4.19
CA SER A 288 -47.24 3.69 4.56
C SER A 288 -46.62 4.27 5.82
N ARG A 289 -46.71 5.58 5.99
CA ARG A 289 -46.28 6.27 7.21
C ARG A 289 -47.03 5.76 8.44
N THR A 290 -48.34 5.49 8.31
CA THR A 290 -49.15 4.87 9.38
C THR A 290 -48.60 3.52 9.81
N ARG A 291 -48.17 2.68 8.84
CA ARG A 291 -47.59 1.38 9.14
C ARG A 291 -46.21 1.49 9.78
N LEU A 292 -45.40 2.45 9.34
CA LEU A 292 -44.13 2.78 9.98
C LEU A 292 -44.34 3.18 11.45
N ASP A 293 -45.37 3.98 11.72
CA ASP A 293 -45.70 4.42 13.08
C ASP A 293 -46.15 3.26 13.97
N GLU A 294 -46.92 2.31 13.44
CA GLU A 294 -47.29 1.07 14.15
C GLU A 294 -46.06 0.23 14.50
N LEU A 295 -45.15 0.03 13.55
CA LEU A 295 -43.91 -0.73 13.76
C LEU A 295 -43.01 -0.09 14.84
N ASN A 296 -43.08 1.24 14.98
CA ASN A 296 -42.28 2.01 15.94
C ASN A 296 -43.04 2.42 17.20
N LYS A 297 -44.26 1.91 17.43
CA LYS A 297 -45.12 2.33 18.55
C LYS A 297 -44.44 2.24 19.93
N THR A 298 -43.72 1.15 20.20
CA THR A 298 -42.98 0.93 21.45
C THR A 298 -41.83 1.92 21.63
N LEU A 299 -41.20 2.30 20.53
CA LEU A 299 -40.10 3.26 20.52
C LEU A 299 -40.62 4.67 20.77
N TYR A 300 -41.69 5.07 20.08
CA TYR A 300 -42.33 6.36 20.25
C TYR A 300 -42.86 6.59 21.67
N ALA A 301 -43.33 5.54 22.34
CA ALA A 301 -43.76 5.63 23.73
C ALA A 301 -42.63 6.01 24.72
N LYS A 302 -41.36 5.80 24.36
CA LYS A 302 -40.20 6.15 25.21
C LYS A 302 -39.78 7.61 25.10
N ILE A 303 -40.21 8.32 24.06
CA ILE A 303 -39.78 9.70 23.83
C ILE A 303 -40.25 10.63 24.97
N PRO A 304 -41.54 10.64 25.36
CA PRO A 304 -42.01 11.52 26.44
C PRO A 304 -41.36 11.23 27.80
N SER A 305 -41.18 9.94 28.15
CA SER A 305 -40.56 9.57 29.42
C SER A 305 -39.07 9.93 29.46
N SER A 306 -38.36 9.83 28.33
CA SER A 306 -36.95 10.24 28.26
C SER A 306 -36.77 11.75 28.41
N VAL A 307 -37.70 12.53 27.86
CA VAL A 307 -37.74 14.00 28.04
C VAL A 307 -38.02 14.35 29.50
N GLN A 308 -39.01 13.68 30.12
CA GLN A 308 -39.35 13.89 31.52
C GLN A 308 -38.18 13.57 32.46
N ASN A 309 -37.53 12.43 32.28
CA ASN A 309 -36.37 12.03 33.09
C ASN A 309 -35.22 13.04 32.99
N ALA A 310 -34.92 13.54 31.79
CA ALA A 310 -33.86 14.53 31.61
C ALA A 310 -34.14 15.86 32.34
N LEU A 311 -35.42 16.30 32.35
CA LEU A 311 -35.87 17.48 33.09
C LEU A 311 -35.81 17.28 34.60
N GLU A 312 -36.21 16.10 35.09
CA GLU A 312 -36.12 15.72 36.50
C GLU A 312 -34.66 15.62 36.97
N SER A 313 -33.76 15.01 36.18
CA SER A 313 -32.32 14.94 36.45
C SER A 313 -31.65 16.33 36.51
N ALA A 314 -32.21 17.34 35.83
CA ALA A 314 -31.71 18.71 35.83
C ALA A 314 -32.38 19.62 36.89
N ASP A 315 -33.38 19.13 37.63
CA ASP A 315 -34.26 19.92 38.50
C ASP A 315 -34.90 21.13 37.78
N MET A 316 -35.40 20.92 36.56
CA MET A 316 -36.01 21.96 35.72
C MET A 316 -37.42 21.58 35.27
N LYS A 317 -38.30 22.56 35.06
CA LYS A 317 -39.59 22.35 34.38
C LYS A 317 -39.46 22.65 32.89
N ALA A 318 -40.34 22.09 32.07
CA ALA A 318 -40.35 22.37 30.63
C ALA A 318 -40.46 23.88 30.30
N ALA A 319 -41.17 24.64 31.13
CA ALA A 319 -41.29 26.10 31.01
C ALA A 319 -40.00 26.88 31.34
N ASP A 320 -38.97 26.23 31.90
CA ASP A 320 -37.65 26.82 32.14
C ASP A 320 -36.67 26.62 30.97
N ILE A 321 -37.12 25.94 29.90
CA ILE A 321 -36.38 25.76 28.65
C ILE A 321 -36.78 26.85 27.66
N ASP A 322 -35.80 27.60 27.15
CA ASP A 322 -36.02 28.73 26.26
C ASP A 322 -36.21 28.31 24.79
N GLU A 323 -35.54 27.23 24.36
CA GLU A 323 -35.59 26.71 22.99
C GLU A 323 -35.26 25.19 22.94
N VAL A 324 -35.94 24.46 22.04
CA VAL A 324 -35.73 23.02 21.79
C VAL A 324 -35.14 22.80 20.41
N ILE A 325 -34.07 22.02 20.33
CA ILE A 325 -33.38 21.67 19.07
C ILE A 325 -33.44 20.16 18.85
N LEU A 326 -34.07 19.73 17.74
CA LEU A 326 -34.09 18.33 17.31
C LEU A 326 -32.99 18.10 16.26
N CYS A 327 -32.14 17.11 16.50
CA CYS A 327 -30.98 16.84 15.65
C CYS A 327 -30.80 15.35 15.31
N GLY A 328 -30.38 15.08 14.07
CA GLY A 328 -30.17 13.71 13.56
C GLY A 328 -31.23 13.26 12.55
N GLY A 329 -30.84 12.33 11.68
CA GLY A 329 -31.66 11.92 10.53
C GLY A 329 -33.02 11.32 10.89
N SER A 330 -33.12 10.63 12.04
CA SER A 330 -34.36 10.00 12.51
C SER A 330 -35.35 10.99 13.14
N CYS A 331 -34.92 12.21 13.50
CA CYS A 331 -35.79 13.28 13.99
C CYS A 331 -36.62 13.94 12.88
N ARG A 332 -36.31 13.65 11.60
CA ARG A 332 -37.04 14.16 10.43
C ARG A 332 -38.35 13.43 10.17
N VAL A 333 -38.63 12.35 10.91
CA VAL A 333 -39.92 11.66 10.85
C VAL A 333 -40.97 12.52 11.58
N PRO A 334 -42.06 12.95 10.91
CA PRO A 334 -43.00 13.92 11.48
C PRO A 334 -43.58 13.54 12.86
N LYS A 335 -43.78 12.23 13.11
CA LYS A 335 -44.31 11.73 14.38
C LYS A 335 -43.38 11.99 15.57
N VAL A 336 -42.06 11.98 15.36
CA VAL A 336 -41.06 12.28 16.41
C VAL A 336 -41.16 13.74 16.83
N GLU A 337 -41.28 14.65 15.87
CA GLU A 337 -41.43 16.09 16.15
C GLU A 337 -42.71 16.38 16.92
N VAL A 338 -43.85 15.77 16.55
CA VAL A 338 -45.13 15.92 17.26
C VAL A 338 -45.01 15.49 18.72
N LEU A 339 -44.39 14.34 18.99
CA LEU A 339 -44.23 13.81 20.34
C LEU A 339 -43.34 14.71 21.22
N VAL A 340 -42.28 15.29 20.67
CA VAL A 340 -41.45 16.25 21.41
C VAL A 340 -42.20 17.57 21.62
N ARG A 341 -43.00 18.01 20.64
CA ARG A 341 -43.83 19.24 20.75
C ARG A 341 -44.89 19.13 21.83
N ASP A 342 -45.48 17.96 22.03
CA ASP A 342 -46.44 17.72 23.10
C ASP A 342 -45.80 17.86 24.50
N CYS A 343 -44.49 17.62 24.63
CA CYS A 343 -43.74 17.82 25.88
C CYS A 343 -43.38 19.29 26.16
N PHE A 344 -43.35 20.15 25.14
CA PHE A 344 -42.86 21.54 25.21
C PHE A 344 -43.85 22.54 24.57
N LYS A 345 -45.11 22.55 25.05
CA LYS A 345 -46.24 23.24 24.40
C LYS A 345 -46.02 24.72 24.09
N ASP A 346 -45.27 25.44 24.92
CA ASP A 346 -45.05 26.89 24.81
C ASP A 346 -43.59 27.27 24.46
N THR A 347 -42.74 26.28 24.18
CA THR A 347 -41.32 26.49 23.87
C THR A 347 -41.07 26.36 22.36
N PRO A 348 -40.36 27.30 21.72
CA PRO A 348 -40.03 27.21 20.29
C PRO A 348 -39.17 25.98 19.97
N ILE A 349 -39.51 25.25 18.90
CA ILE A 349 -38.82 24.03 18.44
C ILE A 349 -38.23 24.21 17.04
N ARG A 350 -37.00 23.75 16.83
CA ARG A 350 -36.35 23.67 15.50
C ARG A 350 -35.98 22.24 15.15
N SER A 351 -36.37 21.77 13.96
CA SER A 351 -36.26 20.37 13.54
C SER A 351 -35.40 20.11 12.29
N ASP A 352 -34.80 21.15 11.70
CA ASP A 352 -34.08 21.11 10.42
C ASP A 352 -32.54 21.25 10.54
N VAL A 353 -31.99 21.06 11.73
CA VAL A 353 -30.56 21.33 12.02
C VAL A 353 -29.64 20.19 11.60
N ASP A 354 -28.77 20.44 10.61
CA ASP A 354 -27.69 19.52 10.21
C ASP A 354 -26.38 19.86 10.95
N VAL A 355 -26.14 19.13 12.03
CA VAL A 355 -25.06 19.34 12.99
C VAL A 355 -23.67 19.40 12.33
N ALA A 356 -23.45 18.64 11.24
CA ALA A 356 -22.14 18.58 10.58
C ALA A 356 -21.80 19.86 9.79
N LEU A 357 -22.81 20.53 9.22
CA LEU A 357 -22.65 21.78 8.48
C LEU A 357 -22.41 22.97 9.44
N VAL A 358 -23.07 22.95 10.59
CA VAL A 358 -23.03 24.01 11.61
C VAL A 358 -21.69 24.06 12.35
N GLY A 359 -21.12 22.89 12.67
CA GLY A 359 -19.82 22.79 13.32
C GLY A 359 -18.68 23.42 12.50
N ALA A 360 -18.76 23.32 11.16
CA ALA A 360 -17.76 23.90 10.25
C ALA A 360 -17.77 25.45 10.27
N MET A 361 -18.96 26.06 10.37
CA MET A 361 -19.11 27.52 10.36
C MET A 361 -18.67 28.18 11.69
N GLY A 362 -18.90 27.51 12.82
CA GLY A 362 -18.51 28.01 14.16
C GLY A 362 -17.00 28.02 14.40
N ALA A 363 -16.28 27.03 13.88
CA ALA A 363 -14.83 26.92 14.02
C ALA A 363 -14.08 28.09 13.35
N ALA A 364 -14.54 28.51 12.16
CA ALA A 364 -13.93 29.61 11.40
C ALA A 364 -14.03 30.99 12.09
N ARG A 365 -15.12 31.24 12.84
CA ARG A 365 -15.34 32.53 13.52
C ARG A 365 -14.52 32.66 14.82
N TYR A 366 -14.37 31.56 15.56
CA TYR A 366 -13.54 31.54 16.78
C TYR A 366 -12.06 31.69 16.45
N ALA A 367 -11.61 31.08 15.35
CA ALA A 367 -10.28 31.25 14.76
C ALA A 367 -9.95 32.73 14.49
N THR A 368 -10.91 33.46 13.92
CA THR A 368 -10.77 34.88 13.55
C THR A 368 -10.65 35.78 14.79
N LEU A 369 -11.43 35.52 15.84
CA LEU A 369 -11.37 36.30 17.09
C LEU A 369 -10.09 36.03 17.90
N ALA A 370 -9.61 34.79 17.90
CA ALA A 370 -8.33 34.42 18.51
C ALA A 370 -7.15 35.10 17.78
N ALA A 371 -7.20 35.13 16.44
CA ALA A 371 -6.22 35.83 15.62
C ALA A 371 -6.23 37.35 15.86
N LEU A 372 -7.41 37.97 15.98
CA LEU A 372 -7.55 39.41 16.27
C LEU A 372 -7.06 39.78 17.67
N ARG A 373 -7.24 38.92 18.67
CA ARG A 373 -6.68 39.11 20.02
C ARG A 373 -5.15 38.99 20.01
N ALA A 374 -4.61 37.95 19.35
CA ALA A 374 -3.17 37.77 19.21
C ALA A 374 -2.50 38.95 18.47
N LEU A 375 -3.18 39.51 17.47
CA LEU A 375 -2.74 40.70 16.74
C LEU A 375 -2.86 42.00 17.56
N SER A 376 -3.82 42.07 18.49
CA SER A 376 -3.98 43.24 19.37
C SER A 376 -2.97 43.28 20.52
N GLU A 377 -2.39 42.13 20.88
CA GLU A 377 -1.44 41.96 21.99
C GLU A 377 0.03 42.03 21.54
N SER A 378 0.33 41.88 20.24
CA SER A 378 1.68 42.03 19.71
C SER A 378 1.98 43.48 19.31
N ARG A 379 2.74 44.20 20.14
CA ARG A 379 3.50 45.38 19.71
C ARG A 379 4.94 44.96 19.40
N ASP A 380 5.38 45.35 18.20
CA ASP A 380 6.75 45.35 17.65
C ASP A 380 7.20 44.24 16.68
N LEU A 381 7.90 44.75 15.66
CA LEU A 381 8.34 44.14 14.41
C LEU A 381 9.66 43.37 14.52
N THR A 382 9.78 42.33 13.67
CA THR A 382 10.97 41.61 13.15
C THR A 382 11.83 40.72 14.06
N PRO A 383 11.88 39.40 13.75
CA PRO A 383 13.03 38.56 14.09
C PRO A 383 13.52 37.70 12.89
N LEU A 384 14.27 38.33 11.98
CA LEU A 384 15.25 37.65 11.10
C LEU A 384 16.69 37.91 11.61
N GLN A 385 16.85 38.40 12.84
CA GLN A 385 18.14 38.82 13.42
C GLN A 385 18.58 38.03 14.66
N LEU A 386 17.96 36.87 14.96
CA LEU A 386 18.35 36.05 16.14
C LEU A 386 18.82 34.63 15.82
N LEU A 387 19.22 34.35 14.58
CA LEU A 387 19.84 33.05 14.22
C LEU A 387 21.22 33.13 13.55
N VAL A 388 21.88 34.30 13.54
CA VAL A 388 23.22 34.49 12.91
C VAL A 388 24.25 35.09 13.88
N LYS A 389 24.14 34.91 15.20
CA LYS A 389 25.08 35.56 16.14
C LYS A 389 25.70 34.73 17.27
N GLU A 390 25.70 33.40 17.18
CA GLU A 390 26.64 32.55 17.93
C GLU A 390 27.13 31.36 17.10
N ALA A 391 27.95 31.65 16.11
CA ALA A 391 29.13 30.85 15.76
C ALA A 391 29.94 31.64 14.73
N VAL A 392 31.22 31.86 15.03
CA VAL A 392 32.24 32.59 14.24
C VAL A 392 32.36 34.09 14.55
N LEU A 393 33.11 34.44 15.60
CA LEU A 393 34.35 35.25 15.50
C LEU A 393 35.02 35.49 16.86
N ALA A 394 36.13 34.78 17.12
CA ALA A 394 37.39 35.37 17.62
C ALA A 394 38.52 34.32 17.58
N ARG A 395 39.53 34.54 16.72
CA ARG A 395 40.90 34.00 16.84
C ARG A 395 41.81 35.19 17.22
N SER A 396 42.78 35.07 18.13
CA SER A 396 44.19 34.67 17.93
C SER A 396 44.95 35.08 19.22
N VAL A 397 46.05 34.48 19.73
CA VAL A 397 47.44 34.29 19.22
C VAL A 397 48.20 33.37 20.23
N ALA A 398 49.23 32.61 19.80
CA ALA A 398 50.11 31.71 20.60
C ALA A 398 51.40 32.39 21.14
N PRO A 399 52.22 31.76 22.03
CA PRO A 399 53.45 31.06 21.55
C PRO A 399 54.05 29.88 22.42
N HIS A 400 54.86 29.04 21.75
CA HIS A 400 56.05 28.18 22.11
C HIS A 400 56.18 27.43 23.47
N GLN A 401 56.27 26.08 23.54
CA GLN A 401 57.39 25.10 23.32
C GLN A 401 58.43 24.99 24.50
N PRO A 402 59.10 23.83 24.79
CA PRO A 402 59.68 22.88 23.82
C PRO A 402 59.61 21.36 24.16
N ALA A 403 60.25 20.59 23.29
CA ALA A 403 60.34 19.13 23.16
C ALA A 403 61.29 18.42 24.16
N GLU A 404 61.14 17.09 24.26
CA GLU A 404 62.28 16.17 24.41
C GLU A 404 62.13 14.91 23.53
N THR A 405 63.26 14.30 23.26
CA THR A 405 63.68 13.60 22.04
C THR A 405 63.69 12.07 22.11
N ARG A 406 63.49 11.48 20.92
CA ARG A 406 63.94 10.19 20.37
C ARG A 406 65.11 9.46 21.06
N ASN A 407 65.07 8.12 20.99
CA ASN A 407 66.08 7.22 20.35
C ASN A 407 65.66 5.72 20.49
N VAL A 408 66.03 4.70 19.70
CA VAL A 408 66.47 4.45 18.31
C VAL A 408 66.64 2.91 18.18
N VAL A 409 65.98 2.29 17.16
CA VAL A 409 66.49 1.27 16.16
C VAL A 409 66.87 -0.17 16.66
N PRO A 410 66.99 -1.22 15.81
CA PRO A 410 66.01 -1.97 15.00
C PRO A 410 66.08 -3.51 15.26
N LYS A 411 65.13 -4.34 14.78
CA LYS A 411 65.49 -5.68 14.26
C LYS A 411 64.54 -6.11 13.13
N THR A 412 65.08 -6.10 11.93
CA THR A 412 64.69 -6.97 10.82
C THR A 412 64.68 -8.43 11.26
N ARG A 413 63.64 -9.18 10.90
CA ARG A 413 63.81 -10.54 10.37
C ARG A 413 62.59 -10.94 9.55
N ASP A 414 62.86 -10.95 8.26
CA ASP A 414 62.20 -11.72 7.23
C ASP A 414 61.87 -13.14 7.76
N ASN A 415 60.60 -13.49 7.68
CA ASN A 415 60.17 -14.89 7.65
C ASN A 415 58.90 -14.91 6.80
N ARG A 416 59.11 -15.15 5.51
CA ARG A 416 58.12 -15.66 4.56
C ARG A 416 57.37 -16.84 5.19
N LYS A 417 56.27 -16.55 5.88
CA LYS A 417 55.16 -17.50 5.98
C LYS A 417 54.40 -17.35 4.67
N MET A 418 54.46 -18.39 3.84
CA MET A 418 53.44 -18.61 2.81
C MET A 418 52.09 -18.43 3.49
N VAL A 419 51.42 -17.33 3.14
CA VAL A 419 50.00 -17.15 3.44
C VAL A 419 49.31 -18.19 2.58
N VAL A 420 49.02 -19.34 3.18
CA VAL A 420 47.93 -20.17 2.67
C VAL A 420 46.69 -19.32 2.93
N GLU A 421 46.19 -18.65 1.89
CA GLU A 421 44.89 -17.99 1.95
C GLU A 421 43.89 -19.03 2.47
N ALA A 422 43.34 -18.77 3.66
CA ALA A 422 42.21 -19.55 4.14
C ALA A 422 41.12 -19.39 3.08
N GLN A 423 40.75 -20.49 2.40
CA GLN A 423 39.66 -20.49 1.44
C GLN A 423 38.39 -20.06 2.18
N THR A 424 38.00 -18.80 2.03
CA THR A 424 36.71 -18.30 2.49
C THR A 424 35.64 -19.07 1.72
N GLU A 425 34.71 -19.71 2.43
CA GLU A 425 33.60 -20.42 1.80
C GLU A 425 32.88 -19.49 0.81
N PRO A 426 32.53 -19.96 -0.41
CA PRO A 426 31.87 -19.13 -1.40
C PRO A 426 30.54 -18.57 -0.88
N ALA A 427 30.32 -17.27 -1.14
CA ALA A 427 29.06 -16.60 -0.84
C ALA A 427 28.42 -16.08 -2.14
N ILE A 428 27.12 -16.32 -2.30
CA ILE A 428 26.37 -15.99 -3.51
C ILE A 428 25.30 -14.92 -3.25
N GLY A 429 25.01 -14.12 -4.27
CA GLY A 429 23.83 -13.25 -4.29
C GLY A 429 22.71 -13.91 -5.08
N ILE A 430 21.53 -14.04 -4.49
CA ILE A 430 20.36 -14.60 -5.15
C ILE A 430 19.27 -13.54 -5.26
N ASP A 431 18.91 -13.20 -6.48
CA ASP A 431 17.66 -12.51 -6.76
C ASP A 431 16.50 -13.52 -6.81
N LEU A 432 15.66 -13.54 -5.78
CA LEU A 432 14.47 -14.39 -5.74
C LEU A 432 13.28 -13.64 -6.33
N GLY A 433 13.20 -13.48 -7.66
CA GLY A 433 12.11 -12.73 -8.29
C GLY A 433 10.77 -13.49 -8.41
N THR A 434 9.67 -12.76 -8.65
CA THR A 434 8.33 -13.36 -8.79
C THR A 434 8.21 -14.30 -10.00
N THR A 435 8.77 -13.89 -11.14
CA THR A 435 8.68 -14.63 -12.42
C THR A 435 9.96 -15.34 -12.78
N ASN A 436 11.12 -14.75 -12.49
CA ASN A 436 12.43 -15.34 -12.69
C ASN A 436 13.32 -15.07 -11.48
N SER A 437 14.20 -16.01 -11.18
CA SER A 437 15.31 -15.86 -10.23
C SER A 437 16.65 -15.80 -10.97
N CYS A 438 17.61 -15.12 -10.35
CA CYS A 438 18.96 -14.96 -10.87
C CYS A 438 19.97 -15.20 -9.74
N VAL A 439 21.14 -15.74 -10.06
CA VAL A 439 22.21 -15.98 -9.08
C VAL A 439 23.55 -15.47 -9.61
N ALA A 440 24.31 -14.83 -8.74
CA ALA A 440 25.62 -14.28 -9.06
C ALA A 440 26.63 -14.54 -7.92
N VAL A 441 27.91 -14.51 -8.27
CA VAL A 441 29.03 -14.73 -7.33
C VAL A 441 30.15 -13.74 -7.61
N VAL A 442 30.91 -13.35 -6.58
CA VAL A 442 32.16 -12.59 -6.79
C VAL A 442 33.32 -13.56 -6.89
N ARG A 443 33.98 -13.58 -8.04
CA ARG A 443 35.18 -14.39 -8.31
C ARG A 443 36.28 -13.50 -8.87
N ASN A 444 37.50 -13.66 -8.37
CA ASN A 444 38.66 -12.87 -8.82
C ASN A 444 38.43 -11.34 -8.81
N GLY A 445 37.62 -10.85 -7.85
CA GLY A 445 37.30 -9.43 -7.73
C GLY A 445 36.29 -8.90 -8.74
N LYS A 446 35.65 -9.76 -9.55
CA LYS A 446 34.56 -9.42 -10.47
C LYS A 446 33.30 -10.17 -10.09
N VAL A 447 32.15 -9.54 -10.32
CA VAL A 447 30.86 -10.22 -10.18
C VAL A 447 30.56 -10.98 -11.47
N GLU A 448 30.17 -12.24 -11.34
CA GLU A 448 29.78 -13.10 -12.44
C GLU A 448 28.35 -13.59 -12.22
N VAL A 449 27.48 -13.29 -13.18
CA VAL A 449 26.10 -13.79 -13.21
C VAL A 449 26.10 -15.18 -13.84
N ILE A 450 25.58 -16.16 -13.11
CA ILE A 450 25.77 -17.57 -13.44
C ILE A 450 24.65 -18.04 -14.36
N ALA A 451 25.02 -18.70 -15.46
CA ALA A 451 24.08 -19.36 -16.35
C ALA A 451 23.63 -20.71 -15.74
N ASN A 452 22.35 -21.03 -15.89
CA ASN A 452 21.80 -22.32 -15.52
C ASN A 452 22.16 -23.42 -16.53
N ASP A 453 21.62 -24.63 -16.30
CA ASP A 453 21.84 -25.85 -17.07
C ASP A 453 21.43 -25.77 -18.56
N ILE A 454 20.63 -24.78 -18.94
CA ILE A 454 20.26 -24.53 -20.35
C ILE A 454 20.96 -23.28 -20.93
N GLY A 455 21.93 -22.72 -20.23
CA GLY A 455 22.70 -21.54 -20.66
C GLY A 455 22.01 -20.19 -20.43
N SER A 456 20.85 -20.15 -19.76
CA SER A 456 20.15 -18.91 -19.42
C SER A 456 20.65 -18.35 -18.09
N ARG A 457 20.88 -17.04 -18.01
CA ARG A 457 21.28 -16.34 -16.77
C ARG A 457 20.15 -16.07 -15.79
N ILE A 458 18.92 -16.27 -16.25
CA ILE A 458 17.71 -16.22 -15.43
C ILE A 458 17.01 -17.57 -15.46
N THR A 459 16.39 -17.94 -14.35
CA THR A 459 15.66 -19.20 -14.20
C THR A 459 14.21 -18.90 -13.81
N PRO A 460 13.19 -19.40 -14.53
CA PRO A 460 11.80 -19.17 -14.17
C PRO A 460 11.48 -19.61 -12.74
N SER A 461 10.75 -18.79 -11.99
CA SER A 461 10.31 -19.07 -10.62
C SER A 461 9.08 -20.00 -10.61
N TYR A 462 9.26 -21.18 -11.20
CA TYR A 462 8.25 -22.22 -11.38
C TYR A 462 8.66 -23.50 -10.65
N VAL A 463 7.71 -24.14 -9.99
CA VAL A 463 7.85 -25.45 -9.33
C VAL A 463 6.73 -26.35 -9.81
N ALA A 464 7.03 -27.56 -10.25
CA ALA A 464 6.05 -28.50 -10.73
C ALA A 464 6.22 -29.87 -10.10
N PHE A 465 5.11 -30.50 -9.75
CA PHE A 465 5.09 -31.85 -9.19
C PHE A 465 4.54 -32.82 -10.22
N THR A 466 5.31 -33.87 -10.50
CA THR A 466 4.89 -35.02 -11.31
C THR A 466 4.70 -36.23 -10.38
N ASP A 467 4.32 -37.38 -10.94
CA ASP A 467 4.24 -38.61 -10.16
C ASP A 467 5.62 -39.11 -9.70
N GLU A 468 6.70 -38.69 -10.36
CA GLU A 468 8.06 -39.16 -10.05
C GLU A 468 8.90 -38.07 -9.37
N ASP A 469 8.81 -36.83 -9.84
CA ASP A 469 9.76 -35.76 -9.57
C ASP A 469 9.12 -34.46 -9.07
N CYS A 470 9.99 -33.60 -8.53
CA CYS A 470 9.77 -32.16 -8.44
C CYS A 470 10.66 -31.44 -9.47
N LEU A 471 10.05 -30.77 -10.44
CA LEU A 471 10.74 -29.97 -11.45
C LEU A 471 10.77 -28.51 -11.01
N VAL A 472 11.88 -27.81 -11.27
CA VAL A 472 12.04 -26.39 -10.96
C VAL A 472 12.61 -25.67 -12.17
N GLY A 473 12.20 -24.42 -12.41
CA GLY A 473 12.78 -23.61 -13.48
C GLY A 473 12.12 -23.83 -14.84
N ALA A 474 12.94 -23.84 -15.89
CA ALA A 474 12.49 -23.99 -17.27
C ALA A 474 11.72 -25.30 -17.50
N ALA A 475 12.16 -26.40 -16.88
CA ALA A 475 11.47 -27.69 -16.96
C ALA A 475 10.03 -27.63 -16.41
N ALA A 476 9.84 -26.96 -15.26
CA ALA A 476 8.53 -26.75 -14.68
C ALA A 476 7.64 -25.84 -15.55
N LYS A 477 8.22 -24.75 -16.09
CA LYS A 477 7.50 -23.84 -17.00
C LYS A 477 7.08 -24.54 -18.31
N ALA A 478 7.92 -25.40 -18.87
CA ALA A 478 7.66 -26.10 -20.13
C ALA A 478 6.45 -27.04 -20.06
N GLN A 479 6.27 -27.73 -18.92
CA GLN A 479 5.16 -28.67 -18.74
C GLN A 479 3.88 -28.04 -18.14
N ALA A 480 3.88 -26.75 -17.83
CA ALA A 480 2.78 -26.04 -17.19
C ALA A 480 1.42 -26.19 -17.91
N VAL A 481 1.42 -26.31 -19.24
CA VAL A 481 0.19 -26.50 -20.03
C VAL A 481 -0.43 -27.88 -19.80
N ASN A 482 0.39 -28.93 -19.68
CA ASN A 482 -0.10 -30.30 -19.54
C ASN A 482 -0.35 -30.68 -18.08
N ASN A 483 0.21 -29.93 -17.13
CA ASN A 483 0.13 -30.18 -15.71
C ASN A 483 -0.13 -28.89 -14.92
N SER A 484 -1.14 -28.12 -15.33
CA SER A 484 -1.40 -26.77 -14.82
C SER A 484 -1.73 -26.73 -13.32
N ARG A 485 -2.50 -27.70 -12.83
CA ARG A 485 -2.92 -27.76 -11.42
C ARG A 485 -1.79 -28.09 -10.43
N ASN A 486 -0.74 -28.76 -10.90
CA ASN A 486 0.43 -29.10 -10.07
C ASN A 486 1.68 -28.31 -10.48
N THR A 487 1.52 -27.24 -11.27
CA THR A 487 2.59 -26.29 -11.59
C THR A 487 2.33 -24.99 -10.88
N VAL A 488 3.16 -24.69 -9.89
CA VAL A 488 3.08 -23.52 -9.04
C VAL A 488 4.05 -22.44 -9.54
N PHE A 489 3.56 -21.20 -9.56
CA PHE A 489 4.31 -20.00 -9.95
C PHE A 489 3.75 -18.80 -9.17
N ASP A 490 4.37 -17.62 -9.29
CA ASP A 490 4.00 -16.41 -8.53
C ASP A 490 4.02 -16.61 -7.00
N VAL A 491 4.80 -17.58 -6.49
CA VAL A 491 4.88 -17.93 -5.05
C VAL A 491 5.26 -16.72 -4.19
N LYS A 492 6.07 -15.81 -4.73
CA LYS A 492 6.45 -14.55 -4.07
C LYS A 492 5.25 -13.62 -3.77
N ARG A 493 4.12 -13.79 -4.45
CA ARG A 493 2.86 -13.09 -4.12
C ARG A 493 2.10 -13.73 -2.96
N LEU A 494 2.42 -14.98 -2.59
CA LEU A 494 1.85 -15.70 -1.45
C LEU A 494 2.69 -15.55 -0.17
N ILE A 495 4.01 -15.43 -0.33
CA ILE A 495 4.96 -15.52 0.80
C ILE A 495 4.68 -14.50 1.90
N GLY A 496 4.56 -14.98 3.14
CA GLY A 496 4.34 -14.17 4.34
C GLY A 496 3.01 -13.41 4.41
N ARG A 497 2.02 -13.76 3.58
CA ARG A 497 0.68 -13.16 3.59
C ARG A 497 -0.33 -14.02 4.34
N LYS A 498 -1.46 -13.41 4.74
CA LYS A 498 -2.61 -14.15 5.32
C LYS A 498 -3.47 -14.70 4.19
N PHE A 499 -4.19 -15.80 4.45
CA PHE A 499 -5.05 -16.43 3.45
C PHE A 499 -6.08 -15.45 2.89
N LEU A 500 -6.71 -14.66 3.77
CA LEU A 500 -7.69 -13.64 3.39
C LEU A 500 -7.12 -12.51 2.51
N ASP A 501 -5.81 -12.26 2.56
CA ASP A 501 -5.16 -11.24 1.72
C ASP A 501 -4.92 -11.74 0.28
N VAL A 502 -4.98 -13.06 0.08
CA VAL A 502 -4.72 -13.70 -1.22
C VAL A 502 -5.94 -14.39 -1.82
N ASP A 503 -6.94 -14.76 -1.01
CA ASP A 503 -8.22 -15.33 -1.44
C ASP A 503 -9.14 -14.23 -2.02
N THR A 504 -8.72 -13.70 -3.17
CA THR A 504 -9.50 -12.72 -3.93
C THR A 504 -10.05 -13.36 -5.20
N PRO A 505 -11.22 -12.91 -5.70
CA PRO A 505 -11.77 -13.40 -6.96
C PRO A 505 -10.78 -13.27 -8.13
N GLU A 506 -9.94 -12.25 -8.13
CA GLU A 506 -8.89 -12.03 -9.12
C GLU A 506 -7.85 -13.16 -9.07
N ASN A 507 -7.25 -13.42 -7.90
CA ASN A 507 -6.22 -14.45 -7.73
C ASN A 507 -6.77 -15.85 -8.01
N THR A 508 -7.95 -16.18 -7.48
CA THR A 508 -8.61 -17.47 -7.66
C THR A 508 -8.96 -17.76 -9.12
N ARG A 509 -9.21 -16.73 -9.95
CA ARG A 509 -9.42 -16.90 -11.40
C ARG A 509 -8.11 -17.12 -12.15
N MET A 510 -6.99 -16.67 -11.60
CA MET A 510 -5.71 -16.57 -12.31
C MET A 510 -4.77 -17.73 -12.03
N TRP A 511 -4.81 -18.31 -10.83
CA TRP A 511 -4.01 -19.47 -10.46
C TRP A 511 -4.72 -20.78 -10.81
N PRO A 512 -4.11 -21.67 -11.64
CA PRO A 512 -4.68 -22.97 -11.94
C PRO A 512 -4.48 -23.98 -10.80
N PHE A 513 -3.52 -23.73 -9.91
CA PHE A 513 -3.28 -24.53 -8.71
C PHE A 513 -4.17 -24.09 -7.55
N LYS A 514 -4.46 -25.01 -6.64
CA LYS A 514 -5.37 -24.75 -5.53
C LYS A 514 -4.61 -24.16 -4.34
N VAL A 515 -5.08 -23.02 -3.84
CA VAL A 515 -4.65 -22.43 -2.57
C VAL A 515 -5.70 -22.73 -1.51
N VAL A 516 -5.27 -23.15 -0.33
CA VAL A 516 -6.13 -23.50 0.81
C VAL A 516 -5.72 -22.74 2.06
N ASP A 517 -6.70 -22.51 2.94
CA ASP A 517 -6.47 -21.95 4.27
C ASP A 517 -6.05 -23.04 5.24
N GLU A 518 -4.87 -22.89 5.84
CA GLU A 518 -4.46 -23.68 7.00
C GLU A 518 -4.10 -22.74 8.16
N GLY A 519 -5.05 -22.53 9.06
CA GLY A 519 -4.84 -21.70 10.25
C GLY A 519 -4.67 -20.19 9.96
N GLY A 520 -5.27 -19.69 8.88
CA GLY A 520 -5.15 -18.30 8.42
C GLY A 520 -3.99 -18.05 7.46
N VAL A 521 -3.24 -19.09 7.10
CA VAL A 521 -2.05 -19.02 6.23
C VAL A 521 -2.35 -19.70 4.89
N PRO A 522 -2.03 -19.09 3.75
CA PRO A 522 -2.25 -19.70 2.45
C PRO A 522 -1.22 -20.80 2.18
N LYS A 523 -1.70 -21.99 1.84
CA LYS A 523 -0.88 -23.11 1.38
C LYS A 523 -1.35 -23.63 0.04
N VAL A 524 -0.44 -24.21 -0.74
CA VAL A 524 -0.73 -24.74 -2.07
C VAL A 524 -0.93 -26.25 -2.00
N GLN A 525 -2.03 -26.74 -2.55
CA GLN A 525 -2.30 -28.18 -2.69
C GLN A 525 -1.88 -28.66 -4.08
N VAL A 526 -1.01 -29.68 -4.10
CA VAL A 526 -0.52 -30.34 -5.31
C VAL A 526 -0.64 -31.84 -5.17
N LEU A 527 -0.88 -32.53 -6.29
CA LEU A 527 -0.80 -33.99 -6.37
C LEU A 527 0.64 -34.39 -6.69
N HIS A 528 1.25 -35.21 -5.83
CA HIS A 528 2.59 -35.76 -6.03
C HIS A 528 2.61 -37.21 -5.57
N LYS A 529 3.11 -38.14 -6.40
CA LYS A 529 3.15 -39.58 -6.10
C LYS A 529 1.78 -40.14 -5.67
N LYS A 530 0.70 -39.74 -6.35
CA LYS A 530 -0.70 -40.07 -6.01
C LYS A 530 -1.17 -39.62 -4.61
N THR A 531 -0.41 -38.76 -3.93
CA THR A 531 -0.75 -38.18 -2.62
C THR A 531 -0.95 -36.68 -2.75
N ILE A 532 -1.95 -36.13 -2.06
CA ILE A 532 -2.13 -34.69 -1.97
C ILE A 532 -1.12 -34.16 -0.96
N LYS A 533 -0.23 -33.28 -1.40
CA LYS A 533 0.68 -32.52 -0.55
C LYS A 533 0.17 -31.10 -0.40
N THR A 534 0.22 -30.59 0.83
CA THR A 534 -0.10 -29.20 1.17
C THR A 534 1.20 -28.51 1.55
N LEU A 535 1.66 -27.57 0.72
CA LEU A 535 2.97 -26.94 0.85
C LEU A 535 2.83 -25.45 1.16
N SER A 536 3.68 -24.96 2.07
CA SER A 536 3.82 -23.54 2.35
C SER A 536 4.53 -22.79 1.22
N SER A 537 4.36 -21.47 1.18
CA SER A 537 5.08 -20.59 0.27
C SER A 537 6.60 -20.63 0.47
N GLU A 538 7.03 -20.86 1.70
CA GLU A 538 8.41 -20.95 2.15
C GLU A 538 9.07 -22.23 1.59
N GLU A 539 8.38 -23.37 1.67
CA GLU A 539 8.85 -24.64 1.09
C GLU A 539 9.00 -24.54 -0.44
N LEU A 540 8.02 -23.95 -1.11
CA LEU A 540 8.06 -23.74 -2.57
C LEU A 540 9.18 -22.77 -2.98
N SER A 541 9.36 -21.67 -2.24
CA SER A 541 10.45 -20.73 -2.48
C SER A 541 11.81 -21.36 -2.19
N ALA A 542 11.90 -22.24 -1.19
CA ALA A 542 13.11 -23.00 -0.88
C ALA A 542 13.50 -23.97 -2.00
N MET A 543 12.54 -24.52 -2.76
CA MET A 543 12.83 -25.33 -3.95
C MET A 543 13.49 -24.50 -5.05
N ILE A 544 13.03 -23.25 -5.25
CA ILE A 544 13.63 -22.31 -6.20
C ILE A 544 15.05 -21.92 -5.75
N LEU A 545 15.21 -21.57 -4.47
CA LEU A 545 16.52 -21.24 -3.88
C LEU A 545 17.51 -22.40 -3.96
N ARG A 546 17.05 -23.65 -3.78
CA ARG A 546 17.89 -24.85 -3.99
C ARG A 546 18.34 -25.02 -5.44
N LYS A 547 17.46 -24.74 -6.42
CA LYS A 547 17.88 -24.72 -7.83
C LYS A 547 18.95 -23.65 -8.06
N MET A 548 18.83 -22.46 -7.46
CA MET A 548 19.83 -21.39 -7.59
C MET A 548 21.16 -21.77 -6.94
N LYS A 549 21.11 -22.37 -5.74
CA LYS A 549 22.26 -22.95 -5.05
C LYS A 549 22.96 -24.00 -5.92
N SER A 550 22.22 -24.97 -6.46
CA SER A 550 22.78 -26.04 -7.30
C SER A 550 23.44 -25.50 -8.58
N VAL A 551 22.84 -24.49 -9.22
CA VAL A 551 23.44 -23.80 -10.36
C VAL A 551 24.77 -23.15 -9.96
N ALA A 552 24.81 -22.47 -8.80
CA ALA A 552 26.04 -21.87 -8.31
C ALA A 552 27.10 -22.90 -7.90
N GLU A 553 26.72 -24.00 -7.25
CA GLU A 553 27.63 -25.10 -6.87
C GLU A 553 28.28 -25.74 -8.08
N THR A 554 27.50 -25.98 -9.14
CA THR A 554 28.01 -26.51 -10.42
C THR A 554 29.03 -25.55 -11.04
N PHE A 555 28.77 -24.25 -10.98
CA PHE A 555 29.66 -23.23 -11.56
C PHE A 555 30.94 -23.01 -10.75
N VAL A 556 30.83 -22.97 -9.43
CA VAL A 556 31.95 -22.73 -8.51
C VAL A 556 32.81 -24.00 -8.35
N GLY A 557 32.20 -25.18 -8.45
CA GLY A 557 32.87 -26.48 -8.27
C GLY A 557 33.02 -26.90 -6.81
N SER A 558 32.29 -26.27 -5.89
CA SER A 558 32.27 -26.60 -4.46
C SER A 558 30.90 -26.31 -3.84
N VAL A 559 30.64 -26.88 -2.66
CA VAL A 559 29.41 -26.64 -1.90
C VAL A 559 29.28 -25.16 -1.53
N VAL A 560 28.08 -24.59 -1.73
CA VAL A 560 27.77 -23.19 -1.43
C VAL A 560 26.83 -23.14 -0.24
N ARG A 561 27.28 -22.54 0.87
CA ARG A 561 26.48 -22.41 2.09
C ARG A 561 25.98 -21.00 2.33
N ASN A 562 26.74 -19.99 1.96
CA ASN A 562 26.46 -18.61 2.34
C ASN A 562 25.73 -17.87 1.22
N ALA A 563 24.66 -17.16 1.55
CA ALA A 563 23.90 -16.39 0.57
C ALA A 563 23.40 -15.05 1.11
N VAL A 564 23.30 -14.06 0.23
CA VAL A 564 22.44 -12.88 0.41
C VAL A 564 21.25 -13.04 -0.52
N ILE A 565 20.04 -12.87 0.01
CA ILE A 565 18.78 -13.06 -0.74
C ILE A 565 18.06 -11.71 -0.83
N THR A 566 17.49 -11.41 -2.00
CA THR A 566 16.79 -10.14 -2.24
C THR A 566 15.32 -10.20 -1.87
N VAL A 567 14.76 -9.06 -1.47
CA VAL A 567 13.32 -8.85 -1.26
C VAL A 567 12.90 -7.47 -1.78
N PRO A 568 11.63 -7.28 -2.16
CA PRO A 568 11.07 -5.96 -2.47
C PRO A 568 11.27 -5.01 -1.30
N ALA A 569 11.55 -3.73 -1.57
CA ALA A 569 11.77 -2.75 -0.50
C ALA A 569 10.54 -2.63 0.39
N TYR A 570 9.35 -2.69 -0.21
CA TYR A 570 8.07 -2.58 0.49
C TYR A 570 7.57 -3.89 1.14
N PHE A 571 8.39 -4.94 1.22
CA PHE A 571 8.04 -6.16 1.96
C PHE A 571 7.86 -5.88 3.46
N LYS A 572 6.75 -6.40 3.99
CA LYS A 572 6.43 -6.41 5.43
C LYS A 572 7.36 -7.34 6.21
N ASP A 573 7.43 -7.16 7.53
CA ASP A 573 8.23 -8.03 8.42
C ASP A 573 7.93 -9.53 8.21
N SER A 574 6.66 -9.91 8.06
CA SER A 574 6.27 -11.32 7.83
C SER A 574 6.84 -11.90 6.54
N GLN A 575 6.93 -11.12 5.49
CA GLN A 575 7.41 -11.56 4.18
C GLN A 575 8.95 -11.66 4.16
N ARG A 576 9.64 -10.74 4.84
CA ARG A 576 11.09 -10.80 5.07
C ARG A 576 11.47 -12.05 5.86
N GLN A 577 10.73 -12.32 6.94
CA GLN A 577 10.95 -13.50 7.76
C GLN A 577 10.69 -14.80 6.98
N ALA A 578 9.58 -14.89 6.26
CA ALA A 578 9.26 -16.06 5.43
C ALA A 578 10.32 -16.32 4.34
N THR A 579 10.92 -15.25 3.78
CA THR A 579 12.03 -15.38 2.81
C THR A 579 13.31 -15.90 3.47
N LEU A 580 13.62 -15.44 4.70
CA LEU A 580 14.73 -15.98 5.49
C LEU A 580 14.54 -17.46 5.79
N ASP A 581 13.32 -17.86 6.17
CA ASP A 581 13.01 -19.24 6.50
C ASP A 581 13.04 -20.12 5.25
N ALA A 582 12.60 -19.64 4.09
CA ALA A 582 12.81 -20.31 2.81
C ALA A 582 14.31 -20.54 2.51
N GLY A 583 15.17 -19.56 2.81
CA GLY A 583 16.63 -19.71 2.71
C GLY A 583 17.19 -20.81 3.61
N LYS A 584 16.73 -20.87 4.87
CA LYS A 584 17.13 -21.93 5.81
C LYS A 584 16.67 -23.31 5.33
N ILE A 585 15.41 -23.43 4.89
CA ILE A 585 14.84 -24.66 4.33
C ILE A 585 15.63 -25.12 3.09
N ALA A 586 16.18 -24.17 2.31
CA ALA A 586 17.04 -24.45 1.17
C ALA A 586 18.47 -24.89 1.56
N GLY A 587 18.81 -24.93 2.84
CA GLY A 587 20.15 -25.26 3.32
C GLY A 587 21.17 -24.15 3.04
N LEU A 588 20.73 -22.89 3.08
CA LEU A 588 21.57 -21.70 2.98
C LEU A 588 21.67 -21.01 4.33
N ASN A 589 22.89 -20.62 4.70
CA ASN A 589 23.17 -19.61 5.72
C ASN A 589 22.94 -18.23 5.10
N VAL A 590 21.78 -17.63 5.41
CA VAL A 590 21.41 -16.31 4.89
C VAL A 590 22.16 -15.22 5.67
N LEU A 591 23.24 -14.70 5.10
CA LEU A 591 24.11 -13.68 5.71
C LEU A 591 23.38 -12.35 5.92
N ALA A 592 22.52 -11.99 4.97
CA ALA A 592 21.65 -10.83 5.01
C ALA A 592 20.48 -10.98 4.02
N ILE A 593 19.40 -10.26 4.30
CA ILE A 593 18.39 -9.90 3.30
C ILE A 593 18.68 -8.48 2.83
N ILE A 594 18.63 -8.25 1.52
CA ILE A 594 18.85 -6.93 0.92
C ILE A 594 17.61 -6.51 0.11
N ASN A 595 17.27 -5.23 0.16
CA ASN A 595 16.20 -4.68 -0.67
C ASN A 595 16.64 -4.69 -2.16
N GLU A 596 15.74 -5.08 -3.06
CA GLU A 596 15.97 -5.12 -4.52
C GLU A 596 16.51 -3.80 -5.10
N PRO A 597 15.87 -2.64 -4.87
CA PRO A 597 16.40 -1.38 -5.39
C PRO A 597 17.73 -1.00 -4.74
N THR A 598 17.98 -1.40 -3.49
CA THR A 598 19.27 -1.20 -2.81
C THR A 598 20.38 -2.02 -3.47
N ALA A 599 20.10 -3.29 -3.78
CA ALA A 599 21.03 -4.15 -4.52
C ALA A 599 21.30 -3.59 -5.93
N ALA A 600 20.28 -3.13 -6.64
CA ALA A 600 20.46 -2.48 -7.92
C ALA A 600 21.30 -1.19 -7.84
N ALA A 601 21.12 -0.38 -6.78
CA ALA A 601 21.96 0.79 -6.55
C ALA A 601 23.43 0.40 -6.34
N LEU A 602 23.72 -0.68 -5.62
CA LEU A 602 25.09 -1.21 -5.48
C LEU A 602 25.68 -1.62 -6.83
N ALA A 603 24.91 -2.35 -7.66
CA ALA A 603 25.36 -2.75 -8.99
C ALA A 603 25.66 -1.53 -9.88
N PHE A 604 24.85 -0.47 -9.77
CA PHE A 604 25.06 0.78 -10.49
C PHE A 604 26.28 1.57 -9.99
N GLY A 605 26.40 1.77 -8.67
CA GLY A 605 27.36 2.71 -8.10
C GLY A 605 28.79 2.19 -8.03
N VAL A 606 29.01 0.88 -7.93
CA VAL A 606 30.38 0.32 -7.91
C VAL A 606 31.12 0.55 -9.22
N GLU A 607 30.42 0.56 -10.36
CA GLU A 607 31.05 0.84 -11.67
C GLU A 607 31.26 2.34 -11.93
N LYS A 608 30.49 3.21 -11.26
CA LYS A 608 30.40 4.65 -11.56
C LYS A 608 30.75 5.56 -10.39
N ALA A 609 31.46 5.04 -9.39
CA ALA A 609 31.79 5.76 -8.15
C ALA A 609 32.39 7.15 -8.44
N ALA A 610 31.56 8.17 -8.25
CA ALA A 610 31.96 9.57 -8.35
C ALA A 610 32.32 10.07 -6.95
N LYS A 611 33.29 10.99 -6.88
CA LYS A 611 33.65 11.67 -5.62
C LYS A 611 32.55 12.60 -5.12
N GLU A 612 31.68 13.07 -6.01
CA GLU A 612 30.57 13.95 -5.69
C GLU A 612 29.32 13.14 -5.36
N ARG A 613 28.58 13.59 -4.35
CA ARG A 613 27.31 13.00 -3.94
C ARG A 613 26.28 13.14 -5.04
N ARG A 614 25.70 12.02 -5.47
CA ARG A 614 24.64 11.95 -6.49
C ARG A 614 23.38 11.33 -5.95
N HIS A 615 22.23 11.90 -6.28
CA HIS A 615 20.90 11.33 -6.00
C HIS A 615 20.47 10.47 -7.18
N VAL A 616 20.37 9.17 -6.96
CA VAL A 616 19.99 8.19 -7.96
C VAL A 616 18.62 7.65 -7.61
N LEU A 617 17.67 7.76 -8.54
CA LEU A 617 16.38 7.10 -8.42
C LEU A 617 16.44 5.72 -9.10
N ILE A 618 16.21 4.68 -8.32
CA ILE A 618 16.04 3.31 -8.81
C ILE A 618 14.55 3.08 -9.04
N PHE A 619 14.18 2.76 -10.27
CA PHE A 619 12.82 2.38 -10.66
C PHE A 619 12.82 0.89 -11.01
N ASP A 620 12.31 0.06 -10.10
CA ASP A 620 12.27 -1.39 -10.25
C ASP A 620 10.85 -1.88 -10.50
N LEU A 621 10.55 -2.25 -11.76
CA LEU A 621 9.27 -2.81 -12.16
C LEU A 621 9.45 -4.24 -12.67
N GLY A 622 9.29 -5.18 -11.74
CA GLY A 622 9.48 -6.60 -11.97
C GLY A 622 8.27 -7.31 -12.58
N GLY A 623 8.22 -8.63 -12.36
CA GLY A 623 7.10 -9.47 -12.77
C GLY A 623 5.87 -9.32 -11.88
N GLY A 624 6.06 -9.12 -10.58
CA GLY A 624 4.95 -9.11 -9.61
C GLY A 624 4.92 -7.95 -8.62
N THR A 625 6.02 -7.20 -8.51
CA THR A 625 6.21 -6.10 -7.56
C THR A 625 6.78 -4.88 -8.28
N PHE A 626 6.51 -3.72 -7.69
CA PHE A 626 7.00 -2.43 -8.13
C PHE A 626 7.62 -1.70 -6.94
N ASP A 627 8.90 -1.34 -7.03
CA ASP A 627 9.60 -0.61 -5.98
C ASP A 627 10.32 0.61 -6.58
N VAL A 628 10.36 1.69 -5.80
CA VAL A 628 11.13 2.90 -6.14
C VAL A 628 11.94 3.31 -4.92
N ALA A 629 13.22 3.58 -5.12
CA ALA A 629 14.09 4.10 -4.07
C ALA A 629 14.86 5.32 -4.58
N VAL A 630 15.09 6.27 -3.69
CA VAL A 630 16.07 7.33 -3.91
C VAL A 630 17.29 7.03 -3.06
N VAL A 631 18.45 6.92 -3.70
CA VAL A 631 19.71 6.57 -3.06
C VAL A 631 20.72 7.68 -3.31
N ALA A 632 21.28 8.23 -2.24
CA ALA A 632 22.44 9.10 -2.32
C ALA A 632 23.70 8.23 -2.39
N ILE A 633 24.48 8.40 -3.45
CA ILE A 633 25.72 7.66 -3.70
C ILE A 633 26.89 8.65 -3.69
N GLU A 634 27.88 8.38 -2.84
CA GLU A 634 29.09 9.20 -2.70
C GLU A 634 30.29 8.28 -2.41
N ASP A 635 31.21 8.15 -3.37
CA ASP A 635 32.32 7.18 -3.34
C ASP A 635 31.81 5.74 -3.07
N LYS A 636 32.09 5.16 -1.89
CA LYS A 636 31.62 3.83 -1.46
C LYS A 636 30.46 3.88 -0.46
N ASN A 637 29.87 5.06 -0.24
CA ASN A 637 28.73 5.24 0.64
C ASN A 637 27.43 5.24 -0.17
N PHE A 638 26.52 4.37 0.24
CA PHE A 638 25.20 4.20 -0.35
C PHE A 638 24.17 4.44 0.75
N GLU A 639 23.46 5.55 0.66
CA GLU A 639 22.46 5.94 1.63
C GLU A 639 21.09 5.98 0.97
N VAL A 640 20.21 5.07 1.36
CA VAL A 640 18.81 5.10 0.94
C VAL A 640 18.13 6.25 1.68
N LEU A 641 17.61 7.23 0.94
CA LEU A 641 16.92 8.39 1.51
C LEU A 641 15.44 8.08 1.74
N ALA A 642 14.81 7.40 0.78
CA ALA A 642 13.43 6.98 0.88
C ALA A 642 13.14 5.80 -0.03
N VAL A 643 12.14 5.00 0.36
CA VAL A 643 11.59 3.90 -0.45
C VAL A 643 10.07 3.99 -0.51
N ASN A 644 9.50 3.56 -1.63
CA ASN A 644 8.06 3.40 -1.80
C ASN A 644 7.78 2.28 -2.82
N GLY A 645 6.54 1.80 -2.94
CA GLY A 645 6.25 0.73 -3.88
C GLY A 645 4.82 0.20 -3.84
N ASN A 646 4.60 -0.87 -4.60
CA ASN A 646 3.38 -1.66 -4.67
C ASN A 646 3.72 -3.15 -4.88
N ASN A 647 3.51 -3.96 -3.84
CA ASN A 647 3.78 -5.41 -3.84
C ASN A 647 2.81 -6.25 -4.70
N SER A 648 1.87 -5.62 -5.39
CA SER A 648 0.83 -6.28 -6.19
C SER A 648 0.69 -5.63 -7.58
N LEU A 649 1.76 -5.01 -8.10
CA LEU A 649 1.81 -4.40 -9.43
C LEU A 649 3.08 -4.83 -10.16
N GLY A 650 2.96 -5.40 -11.36
CA GLY A 650 4.09 -5.78 -12.20
C GLY A 650 3.68 -6.34 -13.55
N GLY A 651 4.64 -6.97 -14.23
CA GLY A 651 4.46 -7.54 -15.57
C GLY A 651 3.33 -8.55 -15.71
N ARG A 652 2.98 -9.26 -14.62
CA ARG A 652 1.89 -10.25 -14.58
C ARG A 652 0.52 -9.61 -14.70
N ASP A 653 0.30 -8.45 -14.08
CA ASP A 653 -0.98 -7.76 -14.15
C ASP A 653 -1.22 -7.21 -15.58
N PHE A 654 -0.15 -6.88 -16.30
CA PHE A 654 -0.21 -6.54 -17.73
C PHE A 654 -0.55 -7.76 -18.59
N ASP A 655 0.02 -8.93 -18.28
CA ASP A 655 -0.34 -10.19 -18.94
C ASP A 655 -1.82 -10.51 -18.72
N ASP A 656 -2.32 -10.30 -17.50
CA ASP A 656 -3.72 -10.54 -17.16
C ASP A 656 -4.68 -9.63 -17.93
N ARG A 657 -4.33 -8.35 -18.17
CA ARG A 657 -5.10 -7.47 -19.06
C ARG A 657 -5.21 -8.02 -20.48
N LEU A 658 -4.11 -8.56 -21.02
CA LEU A 658 -4.11 -9.21 -22.33
C LEU A 658 -4.94 -10.49 -22.32
N VAL A 659 -4.80 -11.34 -21.29
CA VAL A 659 -5.59 -12.57 -21.14
C VAL A 659 -7.08 -12.25 -21.12
N GLN A 660 -7.52 -11.29 -20.31
CA GLN A 660 -8.94 -10.90 -20.26
C GLN A 660 -9.45 -10.35 -21.59
N HIS A 661 -8.62 -9.53 -22.27
CA HIS A 661 -8.95 -9.02 -23.59
C HIS A 661 -9.17 -10.16 -24.61
N PHE A 662 -8.26 -11.13 -24.65
CA PHE A 662 -8.32 -12.24 -25.59
C PHE A 662 -9.35 -13.32 -25.22
N ILE A 663 -9.67 -13.52 -23.94
CA ILE A 663 -10.84 -14.33 -23.53
C ILE A 663 -12.12 -13.71 -24.08
N GLY A 664 -12.29 -12.40 -23.91
CA GLY A 664 -13.44 -11.67 -24.45
C GLY A 664 -13.51 -11.72 -25.97
N GLU A 665 -12.38 -11.62 -26.66
CA GLU A 665 -12.31 -11.72 -28.11
C GLU A 665 -12.62 -13.14 -28.61
N PHE A 666 -12.06 -14.17 -27.97
CA PHE A 666 -12.35 -15.57 -28.29
C PHE A 666 -13.83 -15.87 -28.15
N LYS A 667 -14.46 -15.43 -27.04
CA LYS A 667 -15.90 -15.58 -26.80
C LYS A 667 -16.73 -14.89 -27.88
N LYS A 668 -16.34 -13.68 -28.31
CA LYS A 668 -17.02 -12.95 -29.40
C LYS A 668 -16.90 -13.65 -30.76
N LYS A 669 -15.71 -14.19 -31.09
CA LYS A 669 -15.43 -14.82 -32.40
C LYS A 669 -15.98 -16.24 -32.52
N HIS A 670 -15.98 -17.00 -31.42
CA HIS A 670 -16.24 -18.45 -31.46
C HIS A 670 -17.41 -18.88 -30.57
N GLY A 671 -18.02 -17.98 -29.78
CA GLY A 671 -19.15 -18.28 -28.91
C GLY A 671 -18.84 -19.16 -27.69
N ALA A 672 -17.58 -19.57 -27.50
CA ALA A 672 -17.13 -20.44 -26.41
C ALA A 672 -16.43 -19.66 -25.29
N ASP A 673 -16.62 -20.08 -24.04
CA ASP A 673 -16.04 -19.45 -22.85
C ASP A 673 -14.86 -20.28 -22.32
N LEU A 674 -13.74 -19.62 -22.01
CA LEU A 674 -12.52 -20.25 -21.50
C LEU A 674 -12.47 -20.30 -19.96
N ALA A 675 -13.49 -19.80 -19.27
CA ALA A 675 -13.47 -19.64 -17.81
C ALA A 675 -13.13 -20.93 -17.04
N SER A 676 -13.66 -22.08 -17.48
CA SER A 676 -13.46 -23.39 -16.83
C SER A 676 -12.30 -24.21 -17.38
N ASP A 677 -11.62 -23.77 -18.45
CA ASP A 677 -10.54 -24.52 -19.09
C ASP A 677 -9.16 -24.02 -18.63
N ASP A 678 -8.65 -24.64 -17.56
CA ASP A 678 -7.34 -24.30 -16.98
C ASP A 678 -6.18 -24.50 -17.98
N LYS A 679 -6.30 -25.46 -18.90
CA LYS A 679 -5.30 -25.73 -19.92
C LYS A 679 -5.28 -24.63 -20.96
N ALA A 680 -6.46 -24.24 -21.48
CA ALA A 680 -6.59 -23.13 -22.41
C ALA A 680 -6.13 -21.79 -21.81
N LYS A 681 -6.53 -21.49 -20.56
CA LYS A 681 -6.07 -20.29 -19.84
C LYS A 681 -4.54 -20.28 -19.68
N THR A 682 -3.93 -21.42 -19.39
CA THR A 682 -2.47 -21.53 -19.26
C THR A 682 -1.76 -21.32 -20.60
N LYS A 683 -2.25 -21.93 -21.69
CA LYS A 683 -1.74 -21.66 -23.06
C LYS A 683 -1.83 -20.17 -23.41
N LEU A 684 -2.99 -19.57 -23.14
CA LEU A 684 -3.24 -18.17 -23.43
C LEU A 684 -2.32 -17.24 -22.63
N ARG A 685 -2.10 -17.53 -21.35
CA ARG A 685 -1.20 -16.76 -20.47
C ARG A 685 0.25 -16.75 -21.00
N LEU A 686 0.79 -17.92 -21.36
CA LEU A 686 2.15 -18.02 -21.91
C LEU A 686 2.27 -17.27 -23.25
N ALA A 687 1.24 -17.33 -24.09
CA ALA A 687 1.21 -16.60 -25.35
C ALA A 687 1.07 -15.07 -25.14
N CYS A 688 0.29 -14.63 -24.15
CA CYS A 688 0.15 -13.21 -23.80
C CYS A 688 1.45 -12.61 -23.26
N GLU A 689 2.18 -13.34 -22.41
CA GLU A 689 3.52 -12.94 -21.94
C GLU A 689 4.46 -12.69 -23.13
N LYS A 690 4.48 -13.62 -24.10
CA LYS A 690 5.26 -13.47 -25.33
C LYS A 690 4.83 -12.26 -26.16
N VAL A 691 3.53 -12.09 -26.37
CA VAL A 691 2.98 -10.92 -27.09
C VAL A 691 3.35 -9.60 -26.41
N LYS A 692 3.27 -9.50 -25.08
CA LYS A 692 3.69 -8.33 -24.31
C LYS A 692 5.17 -8.00 -24.54
N ILE A 693 6.03 -9.01 -24.48
CA ILE A 693 7.47 -8.87 -24.72
C ILE A 693 7.72 -8.39 -26.16
N ASP A 694 7.08 -9.03 -27.16
CA ASP A 694 7.20 -8.64 -28.57
C ASP A 694 6.76 -7.18 -28.80
N LEU A 695 5.67 -6.74 -28.16
CA LEU A 695 5.16 -5.37 -28.25
C LEU A 695 6.08 -4.33 -27.61
N SER A 696 7.04 -4.74 -26.77
CA SER A 696 8.05 -3.83 -26.23
C SER A 696 9.09 -3.43 -27.29
N VAL A 697 9.20 -4.20 -28.38
CA VAL A 697 10.09 -3.94 -29.51
C VAL A 697 9.31 -3.52 -30.76
N SER A 698 8.26 -4.28 -31.10
CA SER A 698 7.44 -4.11 -32.29
C SER A 698 6.18 -3.29 -32.03
N VAL A 699 5.66 -2.60 -33.05
CA VAL A 699 4.40 -1.82 -32.95
C VAL A 699 3.14 -2.68 -33.04
N LYS A 700 3.27 -3.91 -33.52
CA LYS A 700 2.22 -4.93 -33.61
C LYS A 700 2.80 -6.30 -33.29
N SER A 701 1.98 -7.19 -32.74
CA SER A 701 2.31 -8.60 -32.55
C SER A 701 1.08 -9.46 -32.85
N ARG A 702 1.30 -10.75 -33.06
CA ARG A 702 0.28 -11.74 -33.39
C ARG A 702 0.25 -12.82 -32.32
N LEU A 703 -0.92 -12.98 -31.71
CA LEU A 703 -1.23 -14.12 -30.86
C LEU A 703 -1.63 -15.29 -31.77
N GLN A 704 -0.95 -16.42 -31.65
CA GLN A 704 -1.29 -17.65 -32.37
C GLN A 704 -1.20 -18.85 -31.43
N ILE A 705 -2.31 -19.55 -31.24
CA ILE A 705 -2.40 -20.74 -30.40
C ILE A 705 -3.19 -21.81 -31.15
N VAL A 706 -2.55 -22.94 -31.41
CA VAL A 706 -3.17 -24.11 -32.03
C VAL A 706 -4.01 -24.86 -30.99
N ALA A 707 -5.22 -25.26 -31.37
CA ALA A 707 -6.20 -25.95 -30.56
C ALA A 707 -6.28 -25.34 -29.14
N LEU A 708 -6.63 -24.05 -29.06
CA LEU A 708 -6.74 -23.34 -27.79
C LEU A 708 -7.82 -23.99 -26.91
N HIS A 709 -9.00 -24.24 -27.48
CA HIS A 709 -10.13 -24.84 -26.78
C HIS A 709 -10.97 -25.68 -27.75
N ASN A 710 -11.31 -26.92 -27.38
CA ASN A 710 -12.11 -27.85 -28.19
C ASN A 710 -11.68 -27.97 -29.67
N GLY A 711 -10.37 -27.99 -29.92
CA GLY A 711 -9.81 -28.08 -31.27
C GLY A 711 -9.83 -26.78 -32.08
N ILE A 712 -10.35 -25.68 -31.53
CA ILE A 712 -10.41 -24.38 -32.20
C ILE A 712 -9.04 -23.70 -32.11
N ASP A 713 -8.45 -23.40 -33.26
CA ASP A 713 -7.28 -22.53 -33.36
C ASP A 713 -7.66 -21.08 -33.07
N PHE A 714 -6.82 -20.38 -32.30
CA PHE A 714 -7.04 -18.97 -32.01
C PHE A 714 -5.91 -18.11 -32.55
N ILE A 715 -6.30 -17.17 -33.40
CA ILE A 715 -5.40 -16.21 -34.03
C ILE A 715 -5.98 -14.81 -33.84
N SER A 716 -5.19 -13.92 -33.25
CA SER A 716 -5.54 -12.52 -33.12
C SER A 716 -4.31 -11.62 -33.28
N ASN A 717 -4.52 -10.39 -33.74
CA ASN A 717 -3.49 -9.38 -33.88
C ASN A 717 -3.75 -8.27 -32.86
N ILE A 718 -2.69 -7.75 -32.26
CA ILE A 718 -2.78 -6.63 -31.34
C ILE A 718 -1.68 -5.61 -31.62
N SER A 719 -2.00 -4.33 -31.51
CA SER A 719 -1.03 -3.24 -31.60
C SER A 719 -0.51 -2.84 -30.22
N ARG A 720 0.68 -2.24 -30.19
CA ARG A 720 1.25 -1.65 -28.97
C ARG A 720 0.29 -0.63 -28.36
N VAL A 721 -0.29 0.25 -29.17
CA VAL A 721 -1.27 1.26 -28.73
C VAL A 721 -2.48 0.61 -28.03
N ARG A 722 -2.97 -0.52 -28.55
CA ARG A 722 -4.08 -1.24 -27.91
C ARG A 722 -3.67 -1.84 -26.57
N PHE A 723 -2.49 -2.44 -26.49
CA PHE A 723 -1.94 -2.94 -25.23
C PHE A 723 -1.74 -1.82 -24.19
N GLU A 724 -1.19 -0.68 -24.61
CA GLU A 724 -0.99 0.49 -23.76
C GLU A 724 -2.31 1.05 -23.23
N LEU A 725 -3.36 1.10 -24.06
CA LEU A 725 -4.70 1.49 -23.64
C LEU A 725 -5.31 0.50 -22.62
N LEU A 726 -5.10 -0.81 -22.79
CA LEU A 726 -5.60 -1.83 -21.86
C LEU A 726 -4.94 -1.74 -20.47
N CYS A 727 -3.73 -1.20 -20.39
CA CYS A 727 -2.92 -1.11 -19.17
C CYS A 727 -2.70 0.34 -18.69
N SER A 728 -3.39 1.33 -19.28
CA SER A 728 -3.08 2.75 -19.06
C SER A 728 -3.20 3.15 -17.60
N ASP A 729 -4.21 2.64 -16.90
CA ASP A 729 -4.43 2.86 -15.48
C ASP A 729 -3.29 2.28 -14.63
N LEU A 730 -2.84 1.06 -14.93
CA LEU A 730 -1.75 0.40 -14.21
C LEU A 730 -0.40 1.09 -14.46
N PHE A 731 -0.15 1.58 -15.69
CA PHE A 731 1.05 2.34 -16.00
C PHE A 731 1.08 3.68 -15.25
N LEU A 732 -0.04 4.41 -15.20
CA LEU A 732 -0.13 5.66 -14.46
C LEU A 732 0.02 5.46 -12.94
N GLN A 733 -0.45 4.34 -12.40
CA GLN A 733 -0.26 4.00 -10.98
C GLN A 733 1.22 3.89 -10.59
N THR A 734 2.13 3.58 -11.52
CA THR A 734 3.57 3.55 -11.24
C THR A 734 4.15 4.92 -10.87
N LEU A 735 3.52 6.03 -11.31
CA LEU A 735 4.00 7.38 -10.98
C LEU A 735 3.66 7.80 -9.55
N VAL A 736 2.69 7.14 -8.89
CA VAL A 736 2.28 7.51 -7.54
C VAL A 736 3.40 7.23 -6.51
N PRO A 737 4.01 6.02 -6.47
CA PRO A 737 5.19 5.78 -5.65
C PRO A 737 6.39 6.66 -5.99
N VAL A 738 6.61 6.99 -7.28
CA VAL A 738 7.70 7.89 -7.70
C VAL A 738 7.54 9.28 -7.09
N LYS A 739 6.34 9.87 -7.15
CA LYS A 739 6.09 11.18 -6.54
C LYS A 739 6.24 11.15 -5.01
N ARG A 740 5.76 10.08 -4.38
CA ARG A 740 5.84 9.91 -2.92
C ARG A 740 7.26 9.74 -2.43
N VAL A 741 8.08 8.94 -3.12
CA VAL A 741 9.48 8.72 -2.70
C VAL A 741 10.32 9.98 -2.83
N LEU A 742 10.05 10.83 -3.83
CA LEU A 742 10.70 12.14 -3.97
C LEU A 742 10.31 13.09 -2.85
N LEU A 743 9.01 13.15 -2.50
CA LEU A 743 8.52 13.93 -1.37
C LEU A 743 9.15 13.46 -0.05
N ASP A 744 9.17 12.15 0.19
CA ASP A 744 9.75 11.56 1.40
C ASP A 744 11.28 11.80 1.49
N ALA A 745 11.97 11.83 0.34
CA ALA A 745 13.39 12.18 0.25
C ALA A 745 13.66 13.69 0.37
N GLY A 746 12.62 14.53 0.33
CA GLY A 746 12.75 15.99 0.30
C GLY A 746 13.41 16.52 -0.97
N LEU A 747 13.19 15.86 -2.11
CA LEU A 747 13.78 16.20 -3.39
C LEU A 747 12.73 16.50 -4.46
N ASP A 748 13.00 17.52 -5.27
CA ASP A 748 12.28 17.73 -6.52
C ASP A 748 12.79 16.79 -7.62
N ALA A 749 11.96 16.56 -8.64
CA ALA A 749 12.34 15.71 -9.78
C ALA A 749 13.60 16.20 -10.51
N SER A 750 13.88 17.51 -10.50
CA SER A 750 15.09 18.11 -11.08
C SER A 750 16.36 17.82 -10.29
N ALA A 751 16.25 17.53 -8.99
CA ALA A 751 17.37 17.27 -8.09
C ALA A 751 17.85 15.80 -8.09
N VAL A 752 17.10 14.91 -8.73
CA VAL A 752 17.54 13.54 -9.03
C VAL A 752 18.56 13.62 -10.16
N ASP A 753 19.77 13.09 -10.01
CA ASP A 753 20.81 13.11 -11.04
C ASP A 753 20.56 12.05 -12.13
N GLU A 754 20.26 10.83 -11.70
CA GLU A 754 20.16 9.64 -12.56
C GLU A 754 18.87 8.86 -12.27
N VAL A 755 18.20 8.38 -13.31
CA VAL A 755 17.04 7.48 -13.20
C VAL A 755 17.40 6.14 -13.79
N VAL A 756 17.59 5.14 -12.93
CA VAL A 756 18.07 3.80 -13.30
C VAL A 756 16.90 2.84 -13.37
N LEU A 757 16.78 2.10 -14.47
CA LEU A 757 15.69 1.16 -14.71
C LEU A 757 16.11 -0.27 -14.36
N VAL A 758 15.28 -0.96 -13.58
CA VAL A 758 15.49 -2.33 -13.11
C VAL A 758 14.21 -3.14 -13.28
N GLY A 759 14.31 -4.44 -13.51
CA GLY A 759 13.17 -5.31 -13.73
C GLY A 759 12.68 -5.30 -15.18
N GLY A 760 12.37 -6.49 -15.71
CA GLY A 760 12.07 -6.68 -17.13
C GLY A 760 10.89 -5.86 -17.67
N SER A 761 9.92 -5.48 -16.84
CA SER A 761 8.76 -4.70 -17.27
C SER A 761 9.11 -3.23 -17.56
N THR A 762 10.27 -2.74 -17.12
CA THR A 762 10.77 -1.41 -17.52
C THR A 762 11.13 -1.31 -18.99
N ARG A 763 11.23 -2.44 -19.71
CA ARG A 763 11.44 -2.47 -21.17
C ARG A 763 10.22 -1.97 -21.95
N ILE A 764 9.04 -1.87 -21.31
CA ILE A 764 7.82 -1.35 -21.93
C ILE A 764 8.02 0.13 -22.32
N PRO A 765 7.88 0.50 -23.61
CA PRO A 765 8.12 1.88 -24.07
C PRO A 765 7.28 2.93 -23.35
N LYS A 766 6.00 2.64 -23.07
CA LYS A 766 5.11 3.59 -22.38
C LYS A 766 5.55 3.92 -20.96
N ILE A 767 6.11 2.95 -20.22
CA ILE A 767 6.67 3.19 -18.88
C ILE A 767 7.84 4.16 -18.97
N GLN A 768 8.74 3.95 -19.93
CA GLN A 768 9.89 4.84 -20.14
C GLN A 768 9.47 6.25 -20.56
N GLU A 769 8.46 6.36 -21.44
CA GLU A 769 7.90 7.65 -21.86
C GLU A 769 7.31 8.41 -20.67
N LEU A 770 6.51 7.75 -19.82
CA LEU A 770 5.92 8.35 -18.62
C LEU A 770 6.98 8.85 -17.64
N LEU A 771 8.04 8.06 -17.43
CA LEU A 771 9.16 8.46 -16.58
C LEU A 771 9.93 9.64 -17.16
N GLN A 772 10.28 9.61 -18.45
CA GLN A 772 10.94 10.73 -19.10
C GLN A 772 10.11 12.01 -19.00
N LYS A 773 8.79 11.93 -19.22
CA LYS A 773 7.89 13.07 -19.06
C LYS A 773 7.90 13.59 -17.62
N HIS A 774 7.86 12.70 -16.62
CA HIS A 774 7.88 13.10 -15.21
C HIS A 774 9.19 13.80 -14.82
N PHE A 775 10.33 13.33 -15.33
CA PHE A 775 11.65 13.91 -15.11
C PHE A 775 12.05 14.94 -16.20
N GLN A 776 11.07 15.66 -16.78
CA GLN A 776 11.30 16.81 -17.67
C GLN A 776 12.19 16.49 -18.90
N GLY A 777 12.01 15.32 -19.48
CA GLY A 777 12.78 14.84 -20.64
C GLY A 777 14.14 14.26 -20.30
N LYS A 778 14.48 14.09 -19.01
CA LYS A 778 15.74 13.46 -18.59
C LYS A 778 15.93 12.08 -19.23
N LYS A 779 17.13 11.85 -19.77
CA LYS A 779 17.50 10.56 -20.36
C LYS A 779 17.58 9.49 -19.26
N LEU A 780 16.81 8.42 -19.42
CA LEU A 780 16.84 7.27 -18.51
C LEU A 780 18.14 6.49 -18.68
N ASN A 781 18.70 6.05 -17.56
CA ASN A 781 19.95 5.32 -17.51
C ASN A 781 19.71 3.83 -17.69
N LYS A 782 20.38 3.27 -18.70
CA LYS A 782 20.29 1.86 -19.12
C LYS A 782 21.66 1.19 -19.10
N SER A 783 22.61 1.67 -18.29
CA SER A 783 23.97 1.13 -18.28
C SER A 783 24.07 -0.24 -17.61
N ILE A 784 23.13 -0.57 -16.74
CA ILE A 784 23.03 -1.88 -16.10
C ILE A 784 21.94 -2.72 -16.78
N ASP A 785 22.14 -4.03 -16.79
CA ASP A 785 21.13 -4.96 -17.28
C ASP A 785 19.98 -5.08 -16.26
N PRO A 786 18.74 -4.71 -16.61
CA PRO A 786 17.62 -4.70 -15.68
C PRO A 786 17.28 -6.09 -15.12
N ASP A 787 17.67 -7.17 -15.80
CA ASP A 787 17.37 -8.55 -15.39
C ASP A 787 18.44 -9.15 -14.45
N HIS A 788 19.62 -8.51 -14.34
CA HIS A 788 20.76 -9.04 -13.58
C HIS A 788 21.24 -8.12 -12.44
N ALA A 789 20.93 -6.82 -12.51
CA ALA A 789 21.43 -5.82 -11.57
C ALA A 789 21.19 -6.17 -10.09
N VAL A 790 20.02 -6.73 -9.79
CA VAL A 790 19.62 -7.09 -8.43
C VAL A 790 20.48 -8.23 -7.87
N ALA A 791 20.65 -9.33 -8.63
CA ALA A 791 21.53 -10.43 -8.23
C ALA A 791 23.01 -9.98 -8.16
N TYR A 792 23.42 -9.10 -9.08
CA TYR A 792 24.77 -8.54 -9.10
C TYR A 792 25.09 -7.78 -7.80
N GLY A 793 24.20 -6.88 -7.38
CA GLY A 793 24.34 -6.15 -6.11
C GLY A 793 24.29 -7.05 -4.88
N ALA A 794 23.43 -8.05 -4.89
CA ALA A 794 23.37 -9.04 -3.81
C ALA A 794 24.68 -9.83 -3.69
N ALA A 795 25.35 -10.15 -4.81
CA ALA A 795 26.62 -10.86 -4.80
C ALA A 795 27.76 -9.98 -4.27
N LEU A 796 27.76 -8.68 -4.59
CA LEU A 796 28.69 -7.71 -3.98
C LEU A 796 28.52 -7.67 -2.46
N GLN A 797 27.28 -7.59 -1.98
CA GLN A 797 27.00 -7.59 -0.55
C GLN A 797 27.41 -8.92 0.12
N ALA A 798 27.19 -10.05 -0.56
CA ALA A 798 27.62 -11.36 -0.07
C ALA A 798 29.15 -11.45 0.08
N ASP A 799 29.91 -10.92 -0.89
CA ASP A 799 31.38 -10.87 -0.84
C ASP A 799 31.90 -10.02 0.32
N VAL A 800 31.29 -8.84 0.54
CA VAL A 800 31.64 -7.94 1.64
C VAL A 800 31.40 -8.62 3.00
N LEU A 801 30.27 -9.31 3.16
CA LEU A 801 29.92 -9.99 4.41
C LEU A 801 30.76 -11.26 4.66
N ALA A 802 31.20 -11.95 3.60
CA ALA A 802 31.95 -13.21 3.72
C ALA A 802 33.45 -13.02 3.98
N ARG A 803 34.07 -11.94 3.46
CA ARG A 803 35.53 -11.75 3.51
C ARG A 803 36.05 -11.01 4.75
N ASP A 804 35.18 -10.37 5.54
CA ASP A 804 35.54 -9.51 6.68
C ASP A 804 36.71 -8.53 6.39
N SER A 805 36.87 -8.14 5.12
CA SER A 805 38.04 -7.42 4.65
C SER A 805 37.78 -5.91 4.63
N ARG A 806 38.54 -5.16 5.44
CA ARG A 806 38.43 -3.69 5.54
C ARG A 806 38.70 -2.93 4.23
N ASP A 807 39.43 -3.53 3.29
CA ASP A 807 39.81 -2.87 2.03
C ASP A 807 38.68 -2.73 0.99
N ARG A 808 37.55 -3.43 1.18
CA ARG A 808 36.36 -3.38 0.30
C ARG A 808 35.09 -2.90 1.01
N ALA A 809 35.23 -2.07 2.04
CA ALA A 809 34.09 -1.60 2.82
C ALA A 809 33.16 -0.69 1.99
N ILE A 810 32.16 -1.30 1.35
CA ILE A 810 30.95 -0.61 0.90
C ILE A 810 30.16 -0.28 2.16
N ASN A 811 29.86 1.00 2.35
CA ASN A 811 29.03 1.43 3.46
C ASN A 811 27.58 1.57 2.98
N LEU A 812 26.74 0.63 3.40
CA LEU A 812 25.33 0.58 3.02
C LEU A 812 24.44 0.98 4.19
N VAL A 813 23.67 2.05 4.01
CA VAL A 813 22.67 2.50 4.97
C VAL A 813 21.31 2.42 4.31
N ASP A 814 20.51 1.43 4.72
CA ASP A 814 19.14 1.24 4.25
C ASP A 814 18.14 1.87 5.24
N VAL A 815 16.84 1.81 4.93
CA VAL A 815 15.76 2.40 5.73
C VAL A 815 14.61 1.43 6.01
N CYS A 816 13.83 1.71 7.04
CA CYS A 816 12.60 0.99 7.34
C CYS A 816 11.47 1.43 6.38
N PRO A 817 10.80 0.52 5.66
CA PRO A 817 9.83 0.91 4.63
C PRO A 817 8.50 1.45 5.17
N MET A 818 8.15 1.12 6.42
CA MET A 818 6.84 1.40 7.00
C MET A 818 6.98 1.91 8.44
N THR A 819 6.06 2.78 8.87
CA THR A 819 6.04 3.25 10.26
C THR A 819 5.67 2.11 11.21
N ILE A 820 6.45 1.95 12.29
CA ILE A 820 6.19 1.03 13.39
C ILE A 820 5.66 1.82 14.59
N GLY A 821 4.61 1.32 15.21
CA GLY A 821 3.96 1.98 16.34
C GLY A 821 3.24 1.01 17.27
N VAL A 822 2.68 1.55 18.34
CA VAL A 822 1.92 0.80 19.34
C VAL A 822 0.48 1.28 19.41
N ALA A 823 -0.44 0.43 19.85
CA ALA A 823 -1.79 0.86 20.17
C ALA A 823 -1.83 1.65 21.49
N GLU A 824 -2.32 2.89 21.40
CA GLU A 824 -2.77 3.68 22.55
C GLU A 824 -4.29 3.53 22.72
N PHE A 825 -4.69 3.23 23.95
CA PHE A 825 -6.10 2.99 24.34
C PHE A 825 -6.82 1.93 23.48
N GLY A 826 -6.06 1.09 22.76
CA GLY A 826 -6.59 0.05 21.87
C GLY A 826 -7.16 0.55 20.53
N ILE A 827 -7.09 1.85 20.22
CA ILE A 827 -7.75 2.44 19.04
C ILE A 827 -6.78 3.18 18.12
N PHE A 828 -5.91 4.02 18.70
CA PHE A 828 -5.01 4.89 17.94
C PHE A 828 -3.60 4.31 17.89
N MET A 829 -2.94 4.50 16.75
CA MET A 829 -1.54 4.13 16.60
C MET A 829 -0.64 5.29 17.02
N SER A 830 0.26 5.02 17.97
CA SER A 830 1.32 5.91 18.39
C SER A 830 2.63 5.50 17.70
N PRO A 831 3.15 6.30 16.77
CA PRO A 831 4.35 5.95 15.99
C PRO A 831 5.61 6.00 16.86
N LEU A 832 6.46 4.97 16.75
CA LEU A 832 7.73 4.83 17.45
C LEU A 832 8.95 4.97 16.53
N ILE A 833 8.88 4.33 15.37
CA ILE A 833 9.90 4.40 14.32
C ILE A 833 9.16 4.76 13.03
N TYR A 834 9.42 5.94 12.49
CA TYR A 834 8.78 6.39 11.25
C TYR A 834 9.35 5.65 10.04
N ARG A 835 8.54 5.49 8.99
CA ARG A 835 9.04 5.05 7.68
C ARG A 835 10.23 5.90 7.22
N ASN A 836 11.08 5.33 6.39
CA ASN A 836 12.35 5.89 5.93
C ASN A 836 13.37 6.20 7.04
N THR A 837 13.15 5.75 8.29
CA THR A 837 14.19 5.80 9.32
C THR A 837 15.32 4.84 8.97
N ARG A 838 16.57 5.32 9.00
CA ARG A 838 17.79 4.52 8.77
C ARG A 838 17.84 3.28 9.66
N ILE A 839 18.24 2.14 9.10
CA ILE A 839 18.42 0.87 9.82
C ILE A 839 19.89 0.42 9.80
N PRO A 840 20.39 -0.25 10.86
CA PRO A 840 19.68 -0.62 12.08
C PRO A 840 19.34 0.58 12.98
N THR A 841 18.25 0.49 13.75
CA THR A 841 17.82 1.55 14.66
C THR A 841 17.18 1.01 15.93
N LYS A 842 17.21 1.80 16.99
CA LYS A 842 16.59 1.48 18.28
C LYS A 842 15.90 2.72 18.83
N LYS A 843 14.64 2.58 19.20
CA LYS A 843 13.84 3.62 19.87
C LYS A 843 13.26 3.08 21.15
N THR A 844 13.33 3.89 22.20
CA THR A 844 12.80 3.59 23.53
C THR A 844 11.85 4.69 23.94
N SER A 845 10.65 4.29 24.36
CA SER A 845 9.59 5.15 24.85
C SER A 845 9.08 4.66 26.20
N TYR A 846 8.52 5.56 26.99
CA TYR A 846 8.03 5.28 28.34
C TYR A 846 6.52 5.35 28.38
N TYR A 847 5.91 4.33 28.98
CA TYR A 847 4.46 4.19 29.16
C TYR A 847 4.14 3.96 30.64
N SER A 848 2.87 4.13 31.00
CA SER A 848 2.35 3.84 32.34
C SER A 848 0.99 3.14 32.27
N THR A 849 0.45 2.74 33.42
CA THR A 849 -0.86 2.10 33.54
C THR A 849 -1.99 3.11 33.42
N ALA A 850 -3.11 2.66 32.86
CA ALA A 850 -4.31 3.47 32.66
C ALA A 850 -5.36 3.27 33.78
N ASN A 851 -5.12 2.33 34.69
CA ASN A 851 -5.97 2.07 35.85
C ASN A 851 -5.12 1.88 37.10
N ASP A 852 -5.69 2.23 38.24
CA ASP A 852 -5.06 1.99 39.55
C ASP A 852 -4.84 0.50 39.76
N PHE A 853 -3.68 0.15 40.34
CA PHE A 853 -3.33 -1.22 40.73
C PHE A 853 -3.33 -2.22 39.56
N GLN A 854 -3.15 -1.73 38.33
CA GLN A 854 -3.07 -2.55 37.12
C GLN A 854 -1.75 -3.32 37.07
N GLN A 855 -1.79 -4.63 37.36
CA GLN A 855 -0.59 -5.47 37.41
C GLN A 855 -0.18 -6.10 36.06
N ALA A 856 -0.94 -5.82 34.99
CA ALA A 856 -0.59 -6.29 33.66
C ALA A 856 -1.04 -5.34 32.53
N LEU A 857 -0.21 -5.23 31.49
CA LEU A 857 -0.43 -4.41 30.30
C LEU A 857 -0.31 -5.25 29.03
N THR A 858 -1.28 -5.13 28.13
CA THR A 858 -1.18 -5.71 26.78
C THR A 858 -0.60 -4.68 25.83
N ILE A 859 0.49 -5.01 25.16
CA ILE A 859 1.18 -4.16 24.20
C ILE A 859 0.97 -4.77 22.82
N ALA A 860 0.33 -4.02 21.92
CA ALA A 860 0.10 -4.42 20.53
C ALA A 860 0.90 -3.51 19.60
N ILE A 861 1.64 -4.12 18.67
CA ILE A 861 2.59 -3.48 17.75
C ILE A 861 2.00 -3.51 16.34
N TYR A 862 2.03 -2.37 15.67
CA TYR A 862 1.45 -2.17 14.34
C TYR A 862 2.50 -1.64 13.36
N GLU A 863 2.28 -1.94 12.09
CA GLU A 863 3.02 -1.45 10.92
C GLU A 863 2.04 -0.75 9.97
N GLY A 864 2.26 0.53 9.70
CA GLY A 864 1.37 1.35 8.88
C GLY A 864 1.41 2.84 9.22
N ASP A 865 0.96 3.67 8.29
CA ASP A 865 0.92 5.14 8.44
C ASP A 865 -0.47 5.67 8.82
N ASN A 866 -1.48 4.80 8.95
CA ASN A 866 -2.83 5.24 9.31
C ASN A 866 -2.90 5.58 10.80
N LYS A 867 -3.76 6.54 11.18
CA LYS A 867 -3.93 6.91 12.60
C LYS A 867 -4.66 5.84 13.41
N LEU A 868 -5.53 5.06 12.77
CA LEU A 868 -6.34 4.03 13.42
C LEU A 868 -5.64 2.68 13.34
N CYS A 869 -5.48 2.00 14.47
CA CYS A 869 -4.85 0.69 14.54
C CYS A 869 -5.52 -0.36 13.63
N ILE A 870 -6.85 -0.29 13.46
CA ILE A 870 -7.62 -1.23 12.63
C ILE A 870 -7.28 -1.14 11.13
N GLU A 871 -6.74 0.00 10.69
CA GLU A 871 -6.33 0.24 9.30
C GLU A 871 -4.84 -0.09 9.07
N ASN A 872 -4.12 -0.48 10.12
CA ASN A 872 -2.72 -0.84 10.07
C ASN A 872 -2.53 -2.34 10.23
N ASN A 873 -1.36 -2.83 9.81
CA ASN A 873 -1.02 -4.23 9.95
C ASN A 873 -0.61 -4.52 11.39
N LEU A 874 -1.41 -5.31 12.12
CA LEU A 874 -1.01 -5.81 13.44
C LEU A 874 0.19 -6.76 13.25
N LEU A 875 1.35 -6.33 13.73
CA LEU A 875 2.55 -7.14 13.71
C LEU A 875 2.57 -8.16 14.81
N GLY A 876 2.03 -7.86 16.01
CA GLY A 876 2.03 -8.77 17.15
C GLY A 876 1.56 -8.13 18.44
N GLN A 877 1.27 -8.94 19.46
CA GLN A 877 0.93 -8.44 20.79
C GLN A 877 1.49 -9.34 21.89
N PHE A 878 1.81 -8.76 23.05
CA PHE A 878 2.26 -9.50 24.23
C PHE A 878 1.77 -8.83 25.51
N LYS A 879 1.64 -9.64 26.58
CA LYS A 879 1.22 -9.17 27.90
C LYS A 879 2.43 -9.07 28.82
N LEU A 880 2.71 -7.86 29.32
CA LEU A 880 3.64 -7.63 30.42
C LEU A 880 2.89 -7.83 31.74
N CYS A 881 3.31 -8.79 32.56
CA CYS A 881 2.72 -9.08 33.87
C CYS A 881 3.70 -8.68 34.99
N GLY A 882 3.23 -8.60 36.23
CA GLY A 882 4.09 -8.24 37.37
C GLY A 882 4.52 -6.77 37.33
N ILE A 883 3.63 -5.91 36.83
CA ILE A 883 3.79 -4.45 36.90
C ILE A 883 3.62 -4.03 38.36
N GLU A 884 4.35 -3.01 38.77
CA GLU A 884 4.24 -2.40 40.09
C GLU A 884 2.79 -2.15 40.48
N ASN A 885 2.41 -2.61 41.68
CA ASN A 885 1.07 -2.40 42.20
C ASN A 885 0.93 -0.98 42.77
N ALA A 886 0.68 -0.01 41.89
CA ALA A 886 0.61 1.41 42.21
C ALA A 886 -0.58 2.10 41.54
N GLU A 887 -0.89 3.32 41.96
CA GLU A 887 -1.85 4.21 41.31
C GLU A 887 -1.51 4.41 39.82
N GLN A 888 -2.53 4.68 39.00
CA GLN A 888 -2.36 4.95 37.58
C GLN A 888 -1.31 6.06 37.33
N GLY A 889 -0.53 5.93 36.27
CA GLY A 889 0.52 6.90 35.95
C GLY A 889 1.83 6.74 36.74
N ARG A 890 1.86 5.95 37.82
CA ARG A 890 3.11 5.69 38.58
C ARG A 890 4.03 4.63 37.95
N PRO A 891 3.55 3.46 37.50
CA PRO A 891 4.43 2.45 36.92
C PRO A 891 5.21 2.99 35.72
N ASN A 892 6.50 2.69 35.63
CA ASN A 892 7.38 3.21 34.57
C ASN A 892 7.81 2.08 33.63
N ILE A 893 7.04 1.92 32.55
CA ILE A 893 7.19 0.84 31.59
C ILE A 893 8.04 1.33 30.42
N GLU A 894 9.27 0.83 30.34
CA GLU A 894 10.19 1.08 29.25
C GLU A 894 9.89 0.14 28.07
N LEU A 895 9.36 0.68 26.98
CA LEU A 895 9.16 -0.06 25.73
C LEU A 895 10.26 0.30 24.73
N THR A 896 10.95 -0.72 24.24
CA THR A 896 12.03 -0.59 23.28
C THR A 896 11.69 -1.35 22.01
N CYS A 897 11.72 -0.66 20.87
CA CYS A 897 11.63 -1.23 19.53
C CYS A 897 12.99 -1.09 18.85
N ALA A 898 13.52 -2.20 18.32
CA ALA A 898 14.76 -2.24 17.59
C ALA A 898 14.57 -2.94 16.25
N ILE A 899 15.05 -2.33 15.17
CA ILE A 899 15.07 -2.90 13.83
C ILE A 899 16.51 -3.20 13.48
N ASP A 900 16.80 -4.43 13.09
CA ASP A 900 18.15 -4.87 12.76
C ASP A 900 18.54 -4.52 11.30
N LYS A 901 19.74 -4.95 10.87
CA LYS A 901 20.25 -4.73 9.51
C LYS A 901 19.44 -5.42 8.40
N ASN A 902 18.62 -6.42 8.74
CA ASN A 902 17.76 -7.12 7.79
C ASN A 902 16.34 -6.50 7.73
N GLY A 903 16.08 -5.46 8.53
CA GLY A 903 14.76 -4.86 8.66
C GLY A 903 13.81 -5.64 9.58
N ILE A 904 14.31 -6.53 10.44
CA ILE A 904 13.48 -7.36 11.33
C ILE A 904 13.28 -6.66 12.67
N LEU A 905 12.02 -6.63 13.14
CA LEU A 905 11.64 -5.94 14.37
C LEU A 905 11.74 -6.83 15.63
N LYS A 906 12.41 -6.30 16.65
CA LYS A 906 12.47 -6.84 18.01
C LYS A 906 11.88 -5.84 19.00
N VAL A 907 10.93 -6.29 19.81
CA VAL A 907 10.26 -5.43 20.79
C VAL A 907 10.41 -5.99 22.20
N SER A 908 10.80 -5.14 23.15
CA SER A 908 10.92 -5.50 24.56
C SER A 908 10.33 -4.44 25.46
N ALA A 909 9.54 -4.85 26.45
CA ALA A 909 9.03 -4.00 27.52
C ALA A 909 9.63 -4.42 28.86
N LYS A 910 9.95 -3.43 29.70
CA LYS A 910 10.45 -3.65 31.06
C LYS A 910 9.83 -2.64 32.01
N ASP A 911 9.23 -3.12 33.10
CA ASP A 911 8.91 -2.26 34.24
C ASP A 911 10.21 -1.94 35.01
N LYS A 912 10.53 -0.66 35.16
CA LYS A 912 11.75 -0.22 35.85
C LYS A 912 11.70 -0.47 37.35
N SER A 913 10.53 -0.46 37.97
CA SER A 913 10.37 -0.62 39.42
C SER A 913 10.52 -2.09 39.83
N THR A 914 9.77 -2.98 39.19
CA THR A 914 9.77 -4.41 39.53
C THR A 914 10.88 -5.19 38.85
N GLY A 915 11.48 -4.63 37.79
CA GLY A 915 12.40 -5.35 36.92
C GLY A 915 11.72 -6.38 36.02
N SER A 916 10.39 -6.53 36.11
CA SER A 916 9.62 -7.43 35.26
C SER A 916 9.83 -7.05 33.79
N ARG A 917 10.12 -8.05 32.97
CA ARG A 917 10.42 -7.85 31.54
C ARG A 917 9.65 -8.86 30.72
N GLN A 918 9.16 -8.39 29.59
CA GLN A 918 8.63 -9.24 28.55
C GLN A 918 9.18 -8.75 27.21
N SER A 919 9.54 -9.67 26.34
CA SER A 919 9.95 -9.30 24.98
C SER A 919 9.30 -10.22 23.99
N ILE A 920 8.88 -9.65 22.87
CA ILE A 920 8.48 -10.40 21.70
C ILE A 920 9.57 -10.23 20.64
N HIS A 921 10.08 -11.34 20.16
CA HIS A 921 10.65 -11.34 18.82
C HIS A 921 9.47 -11.67 17.92
N ILE A 922 9.18 -10.80 16.96
CA ILE A 922 8.00 -10.93 16.09
C ILE A 922 8.08 -12.20 15.22
N THR A 923 9.20 -12.93 15.30
CA THR A 923 9.36 -14.32 14.88
C THR A 923 8.38 -15.32 15.51
N SER A 924 7.79 -15.05 16.69
CA SER A 924 7.06 -16.05 17.50
C SER A 924 5.53 -15.90 17.49
N LEU A 925 4.92 -15.46 16.39
CA LEU A 925 3.48 -15.26 16.28
C LEU A 925 2.78 -16.35 15.46
N LYS A 926 1.51 -16.62 15.80
CA LYS A 926 0.64 -17.60 15.14
C LYS A 926 0.64 -17.38 13.61
N GLY A 927 0.98 -18.43 12.87
CA GLY A 927 1.03 -18.45 11.39
C GLY A 927 2.44 -18.44 10.78
N ARG A 928 3.51 -18.37 11.59
CA ARG A 928 4.90 -18.56 11.14
C ARG A 928 5.38 -19.98 11.41
N LEU A 929 6.40 -20.43 10.67
CA LEU A 929 7.00 -21.76 10.87
C LEU A 929 7.79 -21.78 12.18
N GLU A 930 7.44 -22.71 13.08
CA GLU A 930 8.25 -22.96 14.27
C GLU A 930 9.56 -23.63 13.89
N LYS A 931 10.55 -23.62 14.78
CA LYS A 931 11.85 -24.28 14.52
C LYS A 931 11.67 -25.76 14.14
N SER A 932 10.76 -26.47 14.82
CA SER A 932 10.43 -27.86 14.49
C SER A 932 9.81 -28.01 13.10
N ASP A 933 9.02 -27.04 12.65
CA ASP A 933 8.45 -27.05 11.29
C ASP A 933 9.54 -26.80 10.25
N ILE A 934 10.46 -25.87 10.51
CA ILE A 934 11.62 -25.61 9.65
C ILE A 934 12.48 -26.88 9.54
N ASP A 935 12.79 -27.54 10.66
CA ASP A 935 13.59 -28.77 10.68
C ASP A 935 12.87 -29.91 9.92
N ARG A 936 11.55 -30.05 10.09
CA ARG A 936 10.73 -30.99 9.30
C ARG A 936 10.75 -30.64 7.81
N CYS A 937 10.57 -29.37 7.46
CA CYS A 937 10.62 -28.88 6.08
C CYS A 937 12.01 -29.11 5.47
N MET A 938 13.09 -28.98 6.23
CA MET A 938 14.46 -29.30 5.79
C MET A 938 14.66 -30.79 5.51
N ALA A 939 14.11 -31.66 6.38
CA ALA A 939 14.15 -33.10 6.17
C ALA A 939 13.33 -33.52 4.93
N GLU A 940 12.12 -33.00 4.80
CA GLU A 940 11.27 -33.22 3.63
C GLU A 940 11.87 -32.62 2.36
N ALA A 941 12.47 -31.43 2.46
CA ALA A 941 13.22 -30.79 1.39
C ALA A 941 14.31 -31.73 0.85
N SER A 942 15.11 -32.31 1.74
CA SER A 942 16.18 -33.25 1.38
C SER A 942 15.65 -34.48 0.63
N SER A 943 14.42 -34.94 0.93
CA SER A 943 13.77 -36.06 0.21
C SER A 943 13.37 -35.75 -1.24
N TYR A 944 13.26 -34.47 -1.60
CA TYR A 944 13.09 -34.04 -3.01
C TYR A 944 14.42 -33.90 -3.75
N GLY A 945 15.54 -34.10 -3.06
CA GLY A 945 16.87 -34.10 -3.66
C GLY A 945 17.00 -35.24 -4.66
N ASN A 946 17.14 -34.89 -5.94
CA ASN A 946 17.35 -35.84 -7.03
C ASN A 946 18.83 -36.24 -7.15
N GLU A 947 19.61 -36.27 -6.06
CA GLU A 947 21.05 -36.57 -6.10
C GLU A 947 21.28 -37.95 -6.73
N ASP A 948 20.54 -38.98 -6.32
CA ASP A 948 20.61 -40.33 -6.91
C ASP A 948 20.20 -40.34 -8.40
N LYS A 949 19.22 -39.52 -8.79
CA LYS A 949 18.78 -39.39 -10.18
C LYS A 949 19.80 -38.65 -11.04
N GLN A 950 20.45 -37.62 -10.49
CA GLN A 950 21.52 -36.89 -11.16
C GLN A 950 22.74 -37.78 -11.34
N LEU A 951 23.17 -38.50 -10.29
CA LEU A 951 24.24 -39.48 -10.38
C LEU A 951 23.92 -40.54 -11.44
N ARG A 952 22.68 -41.03 -11.48
CA ARG A 952 22.20 -41.95 -12.51
C ARG A 952 22.30 -41.36 -13.92
N LEU A 953 21.79 -40.15 -14.13
CA LEU A 953 21.83 -39.48 -15.44
C LEU A 953 23.27 -39.20 -15.90
N ILE A 954 24.16 -38.81 -14.98
CA ILE A 954 25.59 -38.60 -15.25
C ILE A 954 26.25 -39.91 -15.66
N ALA A 955 26.04 -40.99 -14.90
CA ALA A 955 26.61 -42.31 -15.19
C ALA A 955 26.10 -42.84 -16.54
N ARG A 956 24.79 -42.72 -16.81
CA ARG A 956 24.18 -43.07 -18.11
C ARG A 956 24.80 -42.27 -19.26
N ALA A 957 24.81 -40.93 -19.16
CA ALA A 957 25.36 -40.05 -20.18
C ALA A 957 26.85 -40.33 -20.41
N SER A 958 27.58 -40.69 -19.36
CA SER A 958 28.99 -41.07 -19.47
C SER A 958 29.19 -42.38 -20.23
N LEU A 959 28.34 -43.40 -19.99
CA LEU A 959 28.35 -44.65 -20.75
C LEU A 959 27.97 -44.41 -22.22
N GLU A 960 26.91 -43.64 -22.48
CA GLU A 960 26.47 -43.29 -23.82
C GLU A 960 27.55 -42.53 -24.61
N ARG A 961 28.21 -41.56 -23.97
CA ARG A 961 29.36 -40.84 -24.54
C ARG A 961 30.52 -41.78 -24.86
N TYR A 962 30.81 -42.74 -23.98
CA TYR A 962 31.87 -43.73 -24.22
C TYR A 962 31.52 -44.63 -25.42
N CYS A 963 30.27 -45.10 -25.52
CA CYS A 963 29.79 -45.85 -26.68
C CYS A 963 29.97 -45.05 -27.98
N LEU A 964 29.56 -43.78 -28.00
CA LEU A 964 29.69 -42.91 -29.17
C LEU A 964 31.16 -42.67 -29.55
N GLN A 965 32.01 -42.44 -28.55
CA GLN A 965 33.44 -42.26 -28.77
C GLN A 965 34.08 -43.51 -29.40
N MET A 966 33.80 -44.69 -28.86
CA MET A 966 34.35 -45.95 -29.38
C MET A 966 33.79 -46.29 -30.75
N LYS A 967 32.51 -46.01 -31.01
CA LYS A 967 31.90 -46.16 -32.33
C LYS A 967 32.61 -45.30 -33.38
N ASN A 968 32.88 -44.03 -33.07
CA ASN A 968 33.66 -43.14 -33.94
C ASN A 968 35.11 -43.64 -34.14
N VAL A 969 35.73 -44.30 -33.15
CA VAL A 969 37.07 -44.91 -33.32
C VAL A 969 37.01 -46.08 -34.31
N VAL A 970 35.98 -46.92 -34.20
CA VAL A 970 35.75 -48.09 -35.08
C VAL A 970 35.38 -47.67 -36.51
N GLU A 971 34.60 -46.59 -36.67
CA GLU A 971 34.10 -46.10 -37.95
C GLU A 971 35.10 -45.15 -38.66
N ASP A 972 35.66 -44.14 -37.98
CA ASP A 972 36.43 -43.06 -38.61
C ASP A 972 37.96 -43.22 -38.51
N LYS A 973 38.50 -43.51 -37.31
CA LYS A 973 39.97 -43.45 -37.07
C LYS A 973 40.73 -44.70 -37.52
N LEU A 974 40.05 -45.83 -37.69
CA LEU A 974 40.66 -47.10 -38.09
C LEU A 974 40.46 -47.45 -39.57
N CYS A 975 39.87 -46.55 -40.37
CA CYS A 975 39.67 -46.79 -41.80
C CYS A 975 40.98 -47.10 -42.56
N CYS A 976 42.11 -46.55 -42.09
CA CYS A 976 43.45 -46.74 -42.65
C CYS A 976 44.20 -47.98 -42.09
N LEU A 977 43.73 -48.55 -40.98
CA LEU A 977 44.40 -49.62 -40.20
C LEU A 977 43.57 -50.91 -40.13
N ARG A 978 42.39 -50.95 -40.77
CA ARG A 978 41.47 -52.10 -40.80
C ARG A 978 42.10 -53.41 -41.26
N SER A 979 43.18 -53.37 -42.04
CA SER A 979 43.92 -54.55 -42.50
C SER A 979 44.93 -55.09 -41.48
N LEU A 980 45.25 -54.33 -40.43
CA LEU A 980 46.22 -54.67 -39.38
C LEU A 980 45.57 -55.08 -38.04
N ILE A 981 44.25 -54.93 -37.94
CA ILE A 981 43.47 -55.25 -36.74
C ILE A 981 42.65 -56.52 -36.99
N ASP A 982 42.55 -57.37 -35.98
CA ASP A 982 41.73 -58.58 -36.04
C ASP A 982 40.26 -58.21 -36.33
N GLN A 983 39.75 -58.70 -37.47
CA GLN A 983 38.36 -58.46 -37.87
C GLN A 983 37.36 -59.13 -36.93
N ALA A 984 37.74 -60.21 -36.25
CA ALA A 984 36.90 -60.83 -35.24
C ALA A 984 36.74 -59.91 -34.02
N LEU A 985 37.82 -59.26 -33.58
CA LEU A 985 37.81 -58.29 -32.48
C LEU A 985 36.96 -57.05 -32.82
N LEU A 986 37.07 -56.51 -34.04
CA LEU A 986 36.27 -55.37 -34.48
C LEU A 986 34.76 -55.69 -34.48
N ARG A 987 34.37 -56.89 -34.95
CA ARG A 987 32.97 -57.34 -34.93
C ARG A 987 32.44 -57.56 -33.52
N ASP A 988 33.27 -58.10 -32.62
CA ASP A 988 32.90 -58.30 -31.21
C ASP A 988 32.64 -56.95 -30.52
N ILE A 989 33.52 -55.96 -30.73
CA ILE A 989 33.37 -54.61 -30.17
C ILE A 989 32.13 -53.91 -30.73
N ASP A 990 31.88 -53.96 -32.04
CA ASP A 990 30.69 -53.37 -32.66
C ASP A 990 29.39 -54.00 -32.13
N THR A 991 29.39 -55.32 -31.95
CA THR A 991 28.29 -56.06 -31.32
C THR A 991 28.09 -55.64 -29.87
N ALA A 992 29.18 -55.50 -29.11
CA ALA A 992 29.14 -55.06 -27.71
C ALA A 992 28.64 -53.62 -27.56
N LEU A 993 29.04 -52.71 -28.46
CA LEU A 993 28.56 -51.33 -28.50
C LEU A 993 27.05 -51.29 -28.80
N THR A 994 26.61 -52.01 -29.82
CA THR A 994 25.19 -52.09 -30.19
C THR A 994 24.35 -52.70 -29.06
N ALA A 995 24.83 -53.78 -28.44
CA ALA A 995 24.17 -54.41 -27.30
C ALA A 995 24.11 -53.48 -26.08
N THR A 996 25.16 -52.68 -25.83
CA THR A 996 25.19 -51.72 -24.72
C THR A 996 24.26 -50.54 -24.96
N MET A 997 24.13 -50.07 -26.21
CA MET A 997 23.14 -49.04 -26.57
C MET A 997 21.71 -49.55 -26.41
N ALA A 998 21.39 -50.76 -26.89
CA ALA A 998 20.07 -51.37 -26.66
C ALA A 998 19.80 -51.57 -25.16
N TRP A 999 20.80 -51.99 -24.40
CA TRP A 999 20.69 -52.12 -22.95
C TRP A 999 20.42 -50.77 -22.25
N LEU A 1000 21.03 -49.67 -22.71
CA LEU A 1000 20.74 -48.33 -22.17
C LEU A 1000 19.26 -47.94 -22.35
N ASP A 1001 18.67 -48.28 -23.50
CA ASP A 1001 17.26 -47.99 -23.80
C ASP A 1001 16.30 -48.81 -22.93
N ASP A 1002 16.62 -50.08 -22.70
CA ASP A 1002 15.78 -50.99 -21.90
C ASP A 1002 15.89 -50.76 -20.38
N ASN A 1003 16.93 -50.05 -19.92
CA ASN A 1003 17.30 -49.99 -18.49
C ASN A 1003 17.35 -48.55 -17.92
N GLU A 1004 16.38 -47.70 -18.27
CA GLU A 1004 16.34 -46.29 -17.81
C GLU A 1004 16.25 -46.10 -16.28
N GLY A 1005 15.74 -47.11 -15.57
CA GLY A 1005 15.44 -47.04 -14.13
C GLY A 1005 16.58 -47.39 -13.16
N LEU A 1006 17.70 -47.94 -13.64
CA LEU A 1006 18.75 -48.53 -12.78
C LEU A 1006 19.52 -47.49 -11.93
N VAL A 1007 20.24 -47.93 -10.90
CA VAL A 1007 21.09 -47.03 -10.08
C VAL A 1007 22.41 -46.69 -10.79
N ALA A 1008 23.05 -45.58 -10.40
CA ALA A 1008 24.29 -45.08 -11.05
C ALA A 1008 25.40 -46.15 -11.14
N SER A 1009 25.59 -46.94 -10.07
CA SER A 1009 26.61 -47.99 -10.02
C SER A 1009 26.44 -49.07 -11.09
N GLU A 1010 25.21 -49.37 -11.52
CA GLU A 1010 24.95 -50.34 -12.59
C GLU A 1010 25.41 -49.82 -13.95
N PHE A 1011 25.21 -48.53 -14.23
CA PHE A 1011 25.74 -47.89 -15.44
C PHE A 1011 27.26 -47.83 -15.43
N ASP A 1012 27.87 -47.54 -14.28
CA ASP A 1012 29.33 -47.54 -14.12
C ASP A 1012 29.92 -48.94 -14.28
N LEU A 1013 29.26 -49.97 -13.74
CA LEU A 1013 29.66 -51.37 -13.94
C LEU A 1013 29.57 -51.78 -15.41
N LYS A 1014 28.47 -51.41 -16.08
CA LYS A 1014 28.29 -51.71 -17.51
C LYS A 1014 29.32 -50.99 -18.37
N ARG A 1015 29.67 -49.75 -18.00
CA ARG A 1015 30.76 -49.01 -18.62
C ARG A 1015 32.11 -49.69 -18.42
N ALA A 1016 32.43 -50.13 -17.21
CA ALA A 1016 33.67 -50.87 -16.93
C ALA A 1016 33.75 -52.19 -17.71
N GLU A 1017 32.62 -52.90 -17.90
CA GLU A 1017 32.55 -54.09 -18.76
C GLU A 1017 32.92 -53.76 -20.21
N LEU A 1018 32.32 -52.71 -20.76
CA LEU A 1018 32.58 -52.26 -22.13
C LEU A 1018 34.01 -51.74 -22.30
N GLU A 1019 34.53 -50.97 -21.34
CA GLU A 1019 35.92 -50.50 -21.31
C GLU A 1019 36.91 -51.66 -21.34
N LYS A 1020 36.65 -52.71 -20.56
CA LYS A 1020 37.49 -53.93 -20.55
C LYS A 1020 37.50 -54.65 -21.89
N ARG A 1021 36.35 -54.71 -22.60
CA ARG A 1021 36.25 -55.30 -23.94
C ARG A 1021 36.94 -54.43 -25.00
N CYS A 1022 36.85 -53.12 -24.86
CA CYS A 1022 37.49 -52.15 -25.76
C CYS A 1022 39.01 -52.00 -25.51
N ALA A 1023 39.52 -52.45 -24.37
CA ALA A 1023 40.93 -52.31 -23.99
C ALA A 1023 41.92 -53.02 -24.93
N GLY A 1024 41.49 -54.05 -25.67
CA GLY A 1024 42.33 -54.71 -26.67
C GLY A 1024 42.45 -53.94 -28.00
N LEU A 1025 41.59 -52.94 -28.21
CA LEU A 1025 41.55 -52.09 -29.41
C LEU A 1025 42.29 -50.77 -29.23
N LEU A 1026 42.30 -50.23 -28.01
CA LEU A 1026 43.04 -49.04 -27.59
C LEU A 1026 44.52 -49.38 -27.37
#